data_AF-U3FVV2-F1
#
_entry.id   AF-U3FVV2-F1
#
_cell.length_a   1.000
_cell.length_b   1.000
_cell.length_c   1.000
_cell.angle_alpha   90.00
_cell.angle_beta   90.00
_cell.angle_gamma   90.00
#
_symmetry.space_group_name_H-M   'P 1'
#
loop_
_entity.id
_entity.type
_entity.pdbx_description
1 polymer ?
#
loop_
_entity_poly.entity_id
_entity_poly.type
_entity_poly.pdbx_seq_one_letter_code
_entity_poly.pdbx_strand_id
1 'polypeptide(L)'
;MKPPPFLTMQLANTWLFLTAILLCGKQHLGTRLGNSSHESHLCPDCSHLTLKVEFSSTVVEHEYIVAFNGYFSAQARSKFISRALKSSEIENWRIVPRNNPASDYPSDFEVIHIDENQKVGVQTLEDHPNIKRVTPQRKVFRSLKYTETDSATPCNETRWTQKWQSSRPLRRASLSLGSGFWHATGRHSSRRLLRAIPRQVAQTLQADVLWQMGFTGGGVRVAVFDTGLSEKHPHFKNVKERTNWTNERTLDDGLGHGTFVAGVIASMRECQGFAPDSEVHIFRVFTNNQVSYTSWFLDAFNYAILKKIDVLNLSIGGPDFMDHPFVDKVWELTANNVIMVSAIGNDGPLYGTLNNPADQMDVIGVGGIDFEDNIARFSSRGMTTWELPGGYGRVKPDIVTYGSGVRGSGMKGGCRSLSGTSVASPVVAGAVTLLVSTVPKREMVNPASMKQALIASARRLPGVNMFEQGHGKLDLLRAYQILNNYKPQASLSPSYIDLTECPYMWPYCSQPIYYGGMPTIVNVTILNGMGVTGRIVDKPDWQPYLPQNGDYIEVAFSYSPVLWPWSGYLAISISAAKKAAAWEGIAQGHVMITISSPADDESKVGAEQTSTVKLPIKVKIVPTPPRNKRILWDQYHNLCYPPGYFPRDNLRMKNDPLDWNGDHIHTNFRDMYQHLRSMGYFIEVLGSPFTCFDASQYGTLLMVDSEEEYFPEEIIKLRRDVDNGLSLVVFSDWYNTSVMRKVKFYDENTRQWWMPDTGGANIPALNDLLSIWGMAFSDGLYEGDFTLESQEMNYASGCSIAKFPEDGVVIAQTFKDQGLEVLKQETAIVEHVPILGLFQVPTEGGGRIVLYGDSNCLDDSHRQKDCFWLLDSILQYTSYGVMPPSLSHSEHRQRPPTGAGYILPERMEGNHLHRYSKVLEAHLRDPKPRSLPACPHLSWAKPQPLNETAPSNLWKHQKLLSIDLDKVALPSFHQNRPQVRPLSPGESGAWNIPGGIMPGRYNQDVGGTIPVFAFLGAMVVLAFFVVQIKSKSRPKRRKLRVKRPQIIQQSHPPKTPSV
;
A
#
# COMPACT_ATOMS: atom_id res chain seq x y z
N MET A 1 -79.85 13.09 -13.46
CA MET A 1 -80.46 11.86 -12.92
C MET A 1 -79.68 11.43 -11.68
N LYS A 2 -80.33 11.47 -10.53
CA LYS A 2 -80.05 10.65 -9.33
C LYS A 2 -80.52 9.19 -9.64
N PRO A 3 -80.20 8.12 -8.88
CA PRO A 3 -79.34 7.98 -7.68
C PRO A 3 -78.53 6.61 -7.69
N PRO A 4 -78.32 5.83 -6.60
CA PRO A 4 -77.07 5.72 -5.78
C PRO A 4 -76.64 4.22 -5.51
N PRO A 5 -76.13 3.75 -4.33
CA PRO A 5 -74.80 3.91 -3.71
C PRO A 5 -74.18 2.59 -3.09
N PHE A 6 -73.03 2.74 -2.41
CA PHE A 6 -72.53 2.03 -1.19
C PHE A 6 -72.56 0.48 -1.08
N LEU A 7 -71.38 -0.17 -0.94
CA LEU A 7 -70.86 -0.71 0.35
C LEU A 7 -69.45 -1.39 0.23
N THR A 8 -68.57 -1.03 1.18
CA THR A 8 -67.52 -1.82 1.88
C THR A 8 -66.38 -2.61 1.18
N MET A 9 -65.17 -2.13 1.50
CA MET A 9 -63.96 -2.82 2.01
C MET A 9 -63.12 -3.81 1.17
N GLN A 10 -61.81 -3.44 1.18
CA GLN A 10 -60.57 -4.21 1.14
C GLN A 10 -59.88 -4.52 -0.21
N LEU A 11 -58.80 -3.74 -0.43
CA LEU A 11 -57.43 -4.14 -0.80
C LEU A 11 -57.23 -5.08 -1.99
N ALA A 12 -56.70 -4.52 -3.09
CA ALA A 12 -55.29 -4.63 -3.49
C ALA A 12 -55.12 -4.59 -5.03
N ASN A 13 -54.04 -3.91 -5.46
CA ASN A 13 -53.36 -4.01 -6.77
C ASN A 13 -54.12 -3.44 -8.00
N THR A 14 -53.54 -2.80 -9.02
CA THR A 14 -52.18 -2.43 -9.43
C THR A 14 -52.33 -1.59 -10.72
N TRP A 15 -51.43 -0.62 -10.93
CA TRP A 15 -50.82 -0.23 -12.21
C TRP A 15 -51.55 0.61 -13.29
N LEU A 16 -50.94 1.79 -13.54
CA LEU A 16 -50.58 2.46 -14.81
C LEU A 16 -51.69 2.86 -15.82
N PHE A 17 -51.66 3.97 -16.57
CA PHE A 17 -50.91 5.23 -16.70
C PHE A 17 -51.50 5.90 -17.97
N LEU A 18 -51.62 7.25 -18.02
CA LEU A 18 -51.39 8.17 -19.16
C LEU A 18 -52.32 9.41 -19.13
N THR A 19 -51.74 10.51 -18.61
CA THR A 19 -51.59 11.86 -19.21
C THR A 19 -52.68 12.47 -20.12
N ALA A 20 -53.10 13.72 -19.84
CA ALA A 20 -52.49 14.95 -20.40
C ALA A 20 -53.40 16.22 -20.30
N ILE A 21 -52.76 17.37 -20.01
CA ILE A 21 -53.07 18.78 -20.42
C ILE A 21 -54.23 19.52 -19.71
N LEU A 22 -54.26 20.84 -19.40
CA LEU A 22 -53.35 22.00 -19.17
C LEU A 22 -54.27 23.26 -19.25
N LEU A 23 -54.15 24.32 -18.41
CA LEU A 23 -54.50 25.73 -18.74
C LEU A 23 -54.25 26.79 -17.60
N CYS A 24 -53.92 28.03 -18.03
CA CYS A 24 -53.92 29.39 -17.38
C CYS A 24 -52.75 29.82 -16.45
N GLY A 25 -52.17 31.05 -16.46
CA GLY A 25 -52.30 32.28 -17.29
C GLY A 25 -51.51 33.54 -16.76
N LYS A 26 -51.25 34.54 -17.64
CA LYS A 26 -51.03 36.04 -17.53
C LYS A 26 -49.74 36.79 -17.01
N GLN A 27 -49.09 37.54 -17.96
CA GLN A 27 -48.57 38.97 -18.09
C GLN A 27 -48.29 39.93 -16.87
N HIS A 28 -47.41 40.98 -16.79
CA HIS A 28 -46.41 41.72 -17.64
C HIS A 28 -45.55 42.76 -16.82
N LEU A 29 -44.40 43.25 -17.39
CA LEU A 29 -43.50 44.45 -17.16
C LEU A 29 -42.03 44.10 -16.73
N GLY A 30 -40.88 44.58 -17.23
CA GLY A 30 -40.39 45.50 -18.30
C GLY A 30 -38.94 45.97 -17.95
N THR A 31 -37.87 45.76 -18.75
CA THR A 31 -37.02 46.75 -19.52
C THR A 31 -35.58 46.16 -19.64
N ARG A 32 -35.02 45.85 -20.84
CA ARG A 32 -34.23 46.60 -21.88
C ARG A 32 -32.69 46.68 -21.70
N LEU A 33 -31.98 46.26 -22.79
CA LEU A 33 -30.59 46.55 -23.25
C LEU A 33 -29.43 45.78 -22.57
N GLY A 34 -28.49 45.08 -23.24
CA GLY A 34 -28.21 44.86 -24.66
C GLY A 34 -26.92 44.01 -24.88
N ASN A 35 -26.76 43.52 -26.12
CA ASN A 35 -25.56 43.00 -26.81
C ASN A 35 -24.94 41.62 -26.48
N SER A 36 -25.31 40.66 -27.35
CA SER A 36 -24.45 39.83 -28.21
C SER A 36 -23.24 39.08 -27.63
N SER A 37 -23.29 37.74 -27.73
CA SER A 37 -22.29 36.96 -28.48
C SER A 37 -22.61 35.47 -28.48
N HIS A 38 -22.79 34.92 -29.69
CA HIS A 38 -22.50 33.55 -30.13
C HIS A 38 -22.75 32.38 -29.16
N GLU A 39 -23.80 31.61 -29.49
CA GLU A 39 -23.91 30.19 -29.16
C GLU A 39 -22.62 29.45 -29.54
N SER A 40 -22.01 28.78 -28.55
CA SER A 40 -21.10 27.67 -28.77
C SER A 40 -21.69 26.44 -28.09
N HIS A 41 -22.06 25.44 -28.90
CA HIS A 41 -22.56 24.14 -28.46
C HIS A 41 -21.72 23.56 -27.31
N LEU A 42 -22.36 23.32 -26.16
CA LEU A 42 -21.83 22.42 -25.14
C LEU A 42 -21.93 20.97 -25.66
N CYS A 43 -20.85 20.21 -25.55
CA CYS A 43 -20.93 18.75 -25.55
C CYS A 43 -21.77 18.30 -24.34
N PRO A 44 -22.85 17.53 -24.52
CA PRO A 44 -23.42 16.74 -23.45
C PRO A 44 -22.54 15.49 -23.22
N ASP A 45 -22.51 14.98 -21.98
CA ASP A 45 -21.92 13.69 -21.57
C ASP A 45 -20.41 13.58 -21.30
N CYS A 46 -19.85 14.42 -20.43
CA CYS A 46 -18.64 14.04 -19.69
C CYS A 46 -18.82 14.29 -18.19
N SER A 47 -19.66 13.47 -17.54
CA SER A 47 -19.59 13.30 -16.09
C SER A 47 -18.36 12.44 -15.76
N HIS A 48 -17.49 12.97 -14.90
CA HIS A 48 -16.36 12.22 -14.37
C HIS A 48 -16.85 11.39 -13.19
N LEU A 49 -16.86 10.06 -13.35
CA LEU A 49 -17.30 9.15 -12.30
C LEU A 49 -16.09 8.52 -11.62
N THR A 50 -16.05 8.64 -10.29
CA THR A 50 -15.14 7.84 -9.47
C THR A 50 -15.82 6.55 -9.10
N LEU A 51 -15.11 5.43 -9.26
CA LEU A 51 -15.57 4.12 -8.85
C LEU A 51 -15.10 3.86 -7.41
N LYS A 52 -16.04 3.82 -6.47
CA LYS A 52 -15.78 3.26 -5.15
C LYS A 52 -16.13 1.78 -5.19
N VAL A 53 -15.19 0.94 -4.80
CA VAL A 53 -15.37 -0.51 -4.75
C VAL A 53 -15.31 -0.94 -3.29
N GLU A 54 -16.41 -1.49 -2.78
CA GLU A 54 -16.44 -2.10 -1.45
C GLU A 54 -16.50 -3.62 -1.61
N PHE A 55 -15.79 -4.36 -0.76
CA PHE A 55 -15.72 -5.82 -0.81
C PHE A 55 -16.18 -6.42 0.52
N SER A 56 -16.85 -7.57 0.45
CA SER A 56 -17.05 -8.46 1.58
C SER A 56 -17.12 -9.91 1.09
N SER A 57 -16.73 -10.89 1.89
CA SER A 57 -16.73 -12.28 1.45
C SER A 57 -16.83 -13.27 2.56
N THR A 58 -17.51 -14.37 2.23
CA THR A 58 -18.06 -15.18 3.27
C THR A 58 -18.35 -16.63 3.03
N VAL A 59 -18.15 -17.39 4.09
CA VAL A 59 -18.45 -18.80 4.21
C VAL A 59 -19.92 -19.12 3.93
N VAL A 60 -20.12 -19.95 2.93
CA VAL A 60 -21.39 -20.58 2.61
C VAL A 60 -21.59 -21.74 3.58
N GLU A 61 -22.69 -21.72 4.34
CA GLU A 61 -22.96 -22.78 5.32
C GLU A 61 -23.08 -24.15 4.65
N HIS A 62 -22.53 -25.16 5.31
CA HIS A 62 -22.57 -26.56 4.88
C HIS A 62 -21.83 -26.86 3.57
N GLU A 63 -21.29 -25.86 2.85
CA GLU A 63 -20.56 -26.06 1.60
C GLU A 63 -19.03 -25.98 1.78
N TYR A 64 -18.34 -26.99 1.26
CA TYR A 64 -16.89 -27.14 1.35
C TYR A 64 -16.27 -27.40 -0.02
N ILE A 65 -15.13 -26.77 -0.28
CA ILE A 65 -14.26 -27.05 -1.42
C ILE A 65 -13.29 -28.15 -1.01
N VAL A 66 -13.39 -29.31 -1.64
CA VAL A 66 -12.43 -30.42 -1.51
C VAL A 66 -11.42 -30.29 -2.63
N ALA A 67 -10.20 -29.86 -2.32
CA ALA A 67 -9.10 -29.81 -3.27
C ALA A 67 -8.37 -31.16 -3.31
N PHE A 68 -7.95 -31.59 -4.50
CA PHE A 68 -7.26 -32.85 -4.76
C PHE A 68 -5.81 -32.61 -5.16
N ASN A 69 -4.97 -33.64 -5.04
CA ASN A 69 -3.54 -33.57 -5.41
C ASN A 69 -3.29 -33.52 -6.94
N GLY A 70 -4.34 -33.57 -7.76
CA GLY A 70 -4.25 -33.54 -9.22
C GLY A 70 -5.61 -33.44 -9.89
N TYR A 71 -5.62 -33.41 -11.23
CA TYR A 71 -6.84 -33.33 -12.02
C TYR A 71 -7.47 -34.71 -12.22
N PHE A 72 -8.71 -34.87 -11.74
CA PHE A 72 -9.44 -36.13 -11.78
C PHE A 72 -10.82 -35.97 -12.45
N SER A 73 -11.30 -37.05 -13.07
CA SER A 73 -12.66 -37.08 -13.61
C SER A 73 -13.71 -36.97 -12.50
N ALA A 74 -14.90 -36.48 -12.83
CA ALA A 74 -15.99 -36.35 -11.85
C ALA A 74 -16.32 -37.67 -11.14
N GLN A 75 -16.28 -38.79 -11.86
CA GLN A 75 -16.51 -40.12 -11.27
C GLN A 75 -15.41 -40.52 -10.28
N ALA A 76 -14.14 -40.18 -10.55
CA ALA A 76 -13.04 -40.48 -9.64
C ALA A 76 -13.11 -39.63 -8.37
N ARG A 77 -13.36 -38.32 -8.50
CA ARG A 77 -13.52 -37.40 -7.36
C ARG A 77 -14.66 -37.83 -6.45
N SER A 78 -15.81 -38.18 -7.04
CA SER A 78 -16.95 -38.73 -6.29
C SER A 78 -16.60 -40.01 -5.53
N LYS A 79 -15.82 -40.92 -6.13
CA LYS A 79 -15.34 -42.14 -5.45
C LYS A 79 -14.40 -41.85 -4.28
N PHE A 80 -13.51 -40.87 -4.40
CA PHE A 80 -12.62 -40.47 -3.31
C PHE A 80 -13.41 -39.92 -2.12
N ILE A 81 -14.33 -38.98 -2.39
CA ILE A 81 -15.16 -38.35 -1.34
C ILE A 81 -16.05 -39.40 -0.66
N SER A 82 -16.76 -40.23 -1.44
CA SER A 82 -17.62 -41.28 -0.90
C SER A 82 -16.86 -42.33 -0.09
N ARG A 83 -15.65 -42.70 -0.49
CA ARG A 83 -14.81 -43.62 0.28
C ARG A 83 -14.36 -43.01 1.61
N ALA A 84 -13.97 -41.73 1.59
CA ALA A 84 -13.58 -41.02 2.80
C ALA A 84 -14.76 -40.93 3.78
N LEU A 85 -15.91 -40.40 3.34
CA LEU A 85 -17.06 -40.18 4.22
C LEU A 85 -17.77 -41.48 4.67
N LYS A 86 -17.62 -42.58 3.92
CA LYS A 86 -18.11 -43.90 4.35
C LYS A 86 -17.41 -44.40 5.62
N SER A 87 -16.19 -43.94 5.89
CA SER A 87 -15.46 -44.31 7.10
C SER A 87 -15.92 -43.59 8.37
N SER A 88 -16.72 -42.54 8.24
CA SER A 88 -17.11 -41.65 9.35
C SER A 88 -18.61 -41.66 9.68
N GLU A 89 -19.38 -42.65 9.19
CA GLU A 89 -20.84 -42.76 9.41
C GLU A 89 -21.66 -41.53 8.95
N ILE A 90 -21.13 -40.69 8.05
CA ILE A 90 -21.83 -39.52 7.52
C ILE A 90 -22.61 -39.95 6.27
N GLU A 91 -23.93 -40.11 6.41
CA GLU A 91 -24.81 -40.54 5.31
C GLU A 91 -25.38 -39.37 4.52
N ASN A 92 -25.62 -38.22 5.16
CA ASN A 92 -26.30 -37.08 4.54
C ASN A 92 -25.31 -36.03 4.00
N TRP A 93 -24.77 -36.29 2.81
CA TRP A 93 -23.94 -35.36 2.05
C TRP A 93 -24.25 -35.45 0.54
N ARG A 94 -23.97 -34.38 -0.20
CA ARG A 94 -24.12 -34.36 -1.67
C ARG A 94 -23.05 -33.51 -2.35
N ILE A 95 -22.77 -33.80 -3.61
CA ILE A 95 -21.93 -32.94 -4.47
C ILE A 95 -22.79 -31.81 -5.02
N VAL A 96 -22.31 -30.57 -4.90
CA VAL A 96 -22.97 -29.41 -5.51
C VAL A 96 -22.67 -29.41 -7.02
N PRO A 97 -23.70 -29.42 -7.89
CA PRO A 97 -23.49 -29.52 -9.33
C PRO A 97 -22.85 -28.25 -9.89
N ARG A 98 -21.75 -28.41 -10.64
CA ARG A 98 -21.05 -27.33 -11.33
C ARG A 98 -21.48 -27.30 -12.79
N ASN A 99 -22.57 -26.60 -13.10
CA ASN A 99 -23.16 -26.52 -14.45
C ASN A 99 -22.52 -25.38 -15.26
N ASN A 100 -21.25 -25.54 -15.65
CA ASN A 100 -20.48 -24.54 -16.40
C ASN A 100 -19.55 -25.23 -17.42
N PRO A 101 -18.92 -24.50 -18.35
CA PRO A 101 -18.07 -25.12 -19.39
C PRO A 101 -16.88 -25.94 -18.87
N ALA A 102 -16.49 -25.82 -17.60
CA ALA A 102 -15.43 -26.64 -17.01
C ALA A 102 -15.92 -28.02 -16.54
N SER A 103 -17.23 -28.27 -16.46
CA SER A 103 -17.80 -29.54 -15.98
C SER A 103 -17.41 -30.74 -16.82
N ASP A 104 -17.16 -30.51 -18.11
CA ASP A 104 -16.86 -31.55 -19.10
C ASP A 104 -15.40 -32.01 -19.04
N TYR A 105 -14.57 -31.35 -18.23
CA TYR A 105 -13.14 -31.59 -18.11
C TYR A 105 -12.78 -32.11 -16.71
N PRO A 106 -11.65 -32.83 -16.58
CA PRO A 106 -11.08 -33.13 -15.27
C PRO A 106 -10.90 -31.86 -14.44
N SER A 107 -11.14 -31.95 -13.13
CA SER A 107 -10.96 -30.86 -12.18
C SER A 107 -10.11 -31.33 -11.02
N ASP A 108 -9.43 -30.40 -10.37
CA ASP A 108 -8.61 -30.59 -9.18
C ASP A 108 -9.36 -30.25 -7.89
N PHE A 109 -10.63 -29.84 -7.96
CA PHE A 109 -11.46 -29.59 -6.78
C PHE A 109 -12.91 -30.00 -7.00
N GLU A 110 -13.65 -30.34 -5.95
CA GLU A 110 -15.12 -30.51 -5.96
C GLU A 110 -15.77 -29.69 -4.84
N VAL A 111 -17.01 -29.25 -5.05
CA VAL A 111 -17.81 -28.62 -3.98
C VAL A 111 -18.79 -29.66 -3.41
N ILE A 112 -18.76 -29.84 -2.10
CA ILE A 112 -19.66 -30.74 -1.38
C ILE A 112 -20.51 -29.98 -0.38
N HIS A 113 -21.69 -30.52 -0.10
CA HIS A 113 -22.61 -30.07 0.92
C HIS A 113 -22.71 -31.16 2.00
N ILE A 114 -22.40 -30.83 3.26
CA ILE A 114 -22.45 -31.75 4.40
C ILE A 114 -23.43 -31.17 5.44
N ASP A 115 -24.55 -31.87 5.67
CA ASP A 115 -25.60 -31.42 6.59
C ASP A 115 -25.26 -31.72 8.06
N GLU A 116 -24.62 -32.86 8.33
CA GLU A 116 -24.41 -33.39 9.69
C GLU A 116 -22.93 -33.62 10.03
N ASN A 117 -22.57 -33.49 11.30
CA ASN A 117 -21.24 -33.78 11.83
C ASN A 117 -20.08 -33.16 11.02
N GLN A 118 -20.25 -31.90 10.59
CA GLN A 118 -19.34 -31.18 9.69
C GLN A 118 -17.86 -31.28 10.10
N LYS A 119 -17.55 -31.10 11.39
CA LYS A 119 -16.17 -31.18 11.90
C LYS A 119 -15.53 -32.55 11.65
N VAL A 120 -16.26 -33.62 11.92
CA VAL A 120 -15.79 -35.00 11.71
C VAL A 120 -15.67 -35.28 10.22
N GLY A 121 -16.62 -34.81 9.41
CA GLY A 121 -16.59 -34.97 7.96
C GLY A 121 -15.39 -34.29 7.31
N VAL A 122 -15.09 -33.05 7.71
CA VAL A 122 -13.92 -32.30 7.21
C VAL A 122 -12.63 -33.02 7.60
N GLN A 123 -12.45 -33.40 8.87
CA GLN A 123 -11.26 -34.14 9.33
C GLN A 123 -11.05 -35.45 8.56
N THR A 124 -12.12 -36.22 8.37
CA THR A 124 -12.06 -37.50 7.65
C THR A 124 -11.67 -37.32 6.18
N LEU A 125 -12.12 -36.23 5.55
CA LEU A 125 -11.75 -35.90 4.18
C LEU A 125 -10.28 -35.47 4.08
N GLU A 126 -9.78 -34.70 5.06
CA GLU A 126 -8.39 -34.27 5.11
C GLU A 126 -7.40 -35.43 5.31
N ASP A 127 -7.82 -36.49 6.01
CA ASP A 127 -7.02 -37.71 6.21
C ASP A 127 -6.85 -38.57 4.93
N HIS A 128 -7.62 -38.29 3.87
CA HIS A 128 -7.58 -39.10 2.65
C HIS A 128 -6.36 -38.74 1.77
N PRO A 129 -5.55 -39.72 1.30
CA PRO A 129 -4.25 -39.47 0.67
C PRO A 129 -4.28 -38.70 -0.66
N ASN A 130 -5.43 -38.69 -1.35
CA ASN A 130 -5.60 -37.93 -2.61
C ASN A 130 -6.27 -36.56 -2.43
N ILE A 131 -6.73 -36.25 -1.22
CA ILE A 131 -7.31 -34.95 -0.88
C ILE A 131 -6.17 -34.08 -0.35
N LYS A 132 -5.98 -32.91 -0.97
CA LYS A 132 -4.94 -31.95 -0.59
C LYS A 132 -5.37 -31.14 0.63
N ARG A 133 -6.61 -30.66 0.62
CA ARG A 133 -7.18 -29.78 1.64
C ARG A 133 -8.69 -29.71 1.49
N VAL A 134 -9.38 -29.44 2.59
CA VAL A 134 -10.81 -29.08 2.58
C VAL A 134 -10.96 -27.69 3.16
N THR A 135 -11.61 -26.78 2.43
CA THR A 135 -11.85 -25.40 2.89
C THR A 135 -13.32 -25.05 2.79
N PRO A 136 -13.84 -24.18 3.67
CA PRO A 136 -15.19 -23.65 3.48
C PRO A 136 -15.30 -22.93 2.14
N GLN A 137 -16.39 -23.14 1.41
CA GLN A 137 -16.70 -22.37 0.22
C GLN A 137 -17.00 -20.93 0.60
N ARG A 138 -16.41 -19.95 -0.09
CA ARG A 138 -16.72 -18.54 0.12
C ARG A 138 -17.55 -17.94 -1.01
N LYS A 139 -18.40 -16.99 -0.66
CA LYS A 139 -19.23 -16.14 -1.50
C LYS A 139 -18.69 -14.73 -1.38
N VAL A 140 -18.27 -14.13 -2.48
CA VAL A 140 -17.71 -12.78 -2.51
C VAL A 140 -18.77 -11.80 -3.01
N PHE A 141 -18.97 -10.71 -2.30
CA PHE A 141 -19.77 -9.57 -2.71
C PHE A 141 -18.85 -8.40 -3.06
N ARG A 142 -19.18 -7.73 -4.16
CA ARG A 142 -18.51 -6.50 -4.59
C ARG A 142 -19.56 -5.41 -4.74
N SER A 143 -19.35 -4.22 -4.21
CA SER A 143 -20.25 -3.09 -4.44
C SER A 143 -19.55 -2.03 -5.26
N LEU A 144 -19.95 -1.89 -6.52
CA LEU A 144 -19.52 -0.86 -7.45
C LEU A 144 -20.45 0.36 -7.30
N LYS A 145 -19.98 1.38 -6.57
CA LYS A 145 -20.68 2.66 -6.45
C LYS A 145 -20.01 3.69 -7.35
N TYR A 146 -20.77 4.25 -8.28
CA TYR A 146 -20.31 5.33 -9.15
C TYR A 146 -20.70 6.67 -8.52
N THR A 147 -19.73 7.47 -8.12
CA THR A 147 -19.95 8.81 -7.58
C THR A 147 -19.46 9.86 -8.57
N GLU A 148 -20.23 10.92 -8.81
CA GLU A 148 -19.76 12.07 -9.59
C GLU A 148 -18.64 12.78 -8.83
N THR A 149 -17.53 13.10 -9.50
CA THR A 149 -16.49 13.94 -8.90
C THR A 149 -17.00 15.36 -8.75
N ASP A 150 -17.03 15.87 -7.52
CA ASP A 150 -17.32 17.27 -7.24
C ASP A 150 -16.37 18.18 -8.03
N SER A 151 -16.95 19.04 -8.87
CA SER A 151 -16.26 20.10 -9.61
C SER A 151 -15.76 21.26 -8.73
N ALA A 152 -15.81 21.10 -7.40
CA ALA A 152 -15.65 22.15 -6.39
C ALA A 152 -14.42 22.03 -5.50
N THR A 153 -13.39 21.27 -5.88
CA THR A 153 -12.06 21.37 -5.24
C THR A 153 -11.11 22.14 -6.17
N PRO A 154 -10.63 23.35 -5.79
CA PRO A 154 -9.66 24.06 -6.59
C PRO A 154 -8.37 23.22 -6.65
N CYS A 155 -7.90 22.91 -7.86
CA CYS A 155 -6.66 22.17 -8.14
C CYS A 155 -5.37 22.92 -7.74
N ASN A 156 -5.40 23.77 -6.71
CA ASN A 156 -4.30 24.67 -6.34
C ASN A 156 -3.82 24.54 -4.89
N GLU A 157 -4.21 23.50 -4.17
CA GLU A 157 -3.57 23.11 -2.90
C GLU A 157 -2.90 21.73 -3.00
N THR A 158 -1.87 21.63 -3.82
CA THR A 158 -0.85 20.55 -3.72
C THR A 158 0.56 21.13 -3.65
N ARG A 159 0.68 22.38 -3.22
CA ARG A 159 1.97 22.93 -2.80
C ARG A 159 2.11 22.68 -1.30
N TRP A 160 2.78 21.58 -0.95
CA TRP A 160 3.34 21.38 0.38
C TRP A 160 4.25 22.58 0.70
N THR A 161 3.70 23.56 1.39
CA THR A 161 4.46 24.51 2.21
C THR A 161 4.09 24.22 3.64
N GLN A 162 5.05 23.70 4.40
CA GLN A 162 5.03 23.71 5.86
C GLN A 162 4.59 25.11 6.34
N LYS A 163 3.41 25.21 6.95
CA LYS A 163 2.99 26.40 7.69
C LYS A 163 2.28 25.97 8.97
N TRP A 164 3.10 25.93 10.01
CA TRP A 164 2.71 25.95 11.41
C TRP A 164 1.77 27.11 11.70
N GLN A 165 0.64 26.84 12.34
CA GLN A 165 -0.15 27.85 13.05
C GLN A 165 0.07 27.65 14.55
N SER A 166 1.07 28.32 15.12
CA SER A 166 1.14 28.51 16.57
C SER A 166 0.45 29.82 16.94
N SER A 167 -0.50 29.74 17.85
CA SER A 167 -1.20 30.85 18.49
C SER A 167 -0.28 31.60 19.46
N ARG A 168 0.08 32.86 19.16
CA ARG A 168 0.26 34.03 20.08
C ARG A 168 0.88 35.28 19.38
N PRO A 169 0.64 36.51 19.88
CA PRO A 169 0.76 37.73 19.07
C PRO A 169 2.09 38.51 19.19
N LEU A 170 2.52 39.06 18.05
CA LEU A 170 3.32 40.28 17.78
C LEU A 170 4.35 40.80 18.83
N ARG A 171 5.65 40.73 18.49
CA ARG A 171 6.59 41.87 18.26
C ARG A 171 8.07 41.44 18.38
N ARG A 172 8.82 41.49 17.27
CA ARG A 172 10.09 42.23 17.04
C ARG A 172 10.89 41.64 15.90
N ALA A 173 11.43 42.55 15.08
CA ALA A 173 12.37 42.29 14.00
C ALA A 173 13.76 41.91 14.53
N SER A 174 14.41 40.94 13.90
CA SER A 174 15.87 40.93 13.74
C SER A 174 16.28 40.09 12.53
N LEU A 175 17.40 40.50 11.93
CA LEU A 175 17.95 40.10 10.64
C LEU A 175 18.96 38.95 10.80
N SER A 176 18.93 37.95 9.91
CA SER A 176 20.13 37.24 9.39
C SER A 176 19.73 36.46 8.13
N LEU A 177 19.97 36.94 6.92
CA LEU A 177 21.15 36.71 6.07
C LEU A 177 21.64 35.24 6.02
N GLY A 178 21.34 34.55 4.91
CA GLY A 178 22.19 33.47 4.39
C GLY A 178 21.48 32.21 3.88
N SER A 179 20.93 32.22 2.66
CA SER A 179 20.94 31.08 1.70
C SER A 179 20.09 31.39 0.45
N GLY A 180 20.59 32.31 -0.39
CA GLY A 180 20.11 32.46 -1.75
C GLY A 180 21.19 31.99 -2.72
N PHE A 181 20.88 30.99 -3.55
CA PHE A 181 21.15 30.91 -5.01
C PHE A 181 21.20 29.45 -5.48
N TRP A 182 20.15 29.01 -6.17
CA TRP A 182 20.19 28.28 -7.45
C TRP A 182 18.78 28.34 -8.09
N HIS A 183 18.41 29.52 -8.63
CA HIS A 183 17.35 29.60 -9.62
C HIS A 183 17.95 29.36 -11.00
N ALA A 184 17.72 28.18 -11.56
CA ALA A 184 17.90 27.96 -13.00
C ALA A 184 16.76 28.66 -13.75
N THR A 185 17.09 29.76 -14.41
CA THR A 185 16.22 30.47 -15.34
C THR A 185 16.12 29.70 -16.66
N GLY A 186 14.91 29.29 -17.03
CA GLY A 186 14.64 28.59 -18.29
C GLY A 186 13.17 28.62 -18.72
N ARG A 187 12.70 29.81 -19.15
CA ARG A 187 11.56 30.06 -20.06
C ARG A 187 10.22 29.33 -19.80
N HIS A 188 9.37 29.97 -18.99
CA HIS A 188 7.92 29.94 -19.23
C HIS A 188 7.55 31.10 -20.16
N SER A 189 7.10 30.80 -21.39
CA SER A 189 6.36 31.74 -22.23
C SER A 189 5.27 31.01 -22.99
N SER A 190 4.11 31.67 -23.09
CA SER A 190 2.84 31.27 -23.70
C SER A 190 2.08 30.10 -23.05
N ARG A 191 1.35 30.40 -21.97
CA ARG A 191 0.09 29.71 -21.68
C ARG A 191 -0.96 30.22 -22.67
N ARG A 192 -1.12 29.53 -23.81
CA ARG A 192 -2.38 29.55 -24.56
C ARG A 192 -3.23 28.40 -24.00
N LEU A 193 -4.39 28.72 -23.45
CA LEU A 193 -5.47 27.79 -23.13
C LEU A 193 -5.81 26.97 -24.39
N LEU A 194 -5.20 25.81 -24.53
CA LEU A 194 -5.81 24.70 -25.26
C LEU A 194 -6.57 23.90 -24.21
N ARG A 195 -7.90 24.05 -24.20
CA ARG A 195 -8.81 23.06 -23.60
C ARG A 195 -8.32 21.69 -24.11
N ALA A 196 -7.80 20.86 -23.23
CA ALA A 196 -7.25 19.56 -23.61
C ALA A 196 -8.39 18.75 -24.24
N ILE A 197 -8.29 18.47 -25.54
CA ILE A 197 -9.09 17.41 -26.16
C ILE A 197 -8.80 16.15 -25.32
N PRO A 198 -9.81 15.45 -24.77
CA PRO A 198 -9.56 14.29 -23.94
C PRO A 198 -8.79 13.25 -24.75
N ARG A 199 -7.50 13.07 -24.43
CA ARG A 199 -6.63 12.15 -25.17
C ARG A 199 -6.96 10.73 -24.74
N GLN A 200 -7.09 9.83 -25.71
CA GLN A 200 -7.24 8.41 -25.43
C GLN A 200 -5.97 7.90 -24.73
N VAL A 201 -6.12 7.07 -23.70
CA VAL A 201 -5.00 6.58 -22.90
C VAL A 201 -3.98 5.80 -23.75
N ALA A 202 -4.47 5.04 -24.74
CA ALA A 202 -3.62 4.29 -25.67
C ALA A 202 -2.68 5.20 -26.48
N GLN A 203 -3.17 6.33 -26.97
CA GLN A 203 -2.34 7.32 -27.67
C GLN A 203 -1.39 8.04 -26.72
N THR A 204 -1.81 8.28 -25.48
CA THR A 204 -0.98 8.94 -24.47
C THR A 204 0.22 8.07 -24.08
N LEU A 205 0.04 6.74 -24.07
CA LEU A 205 1.12 5.76 -23.90
C LEU A 205 1.76 5.31 -25.22
N GLN A 206 1.53 6.03 -26.32
CA GLN A 206 2.18 5.83 -27.62
C GLN A 206 1.94 4.46 -28.27
N ALA A 207 0.78 3.83 -28.02
CA ALA A 207 0.39 2.58 -28.67
C ALA A 207 0.23 2.73 -30.20
N ASP A 208 -0.06 3.94 -30.68
CA ASP A 208 -0.18 4.26 -32.10
C ASP A 208 1.12 4.02 -32.89
N VAL A 209 2.28 4.14 -32.24
CA VAL A 209 3.57 3.80 -32.85
C VAL A 209 3.65 2.31 -33.16
N LEU A 210 3.21 1.44 -32.23
CA LEU A 210 3.21 -0.01 -32.44
C LEU A 210 2.14 -0.43 -33.47
N TRP A 211 0.99 0.23 -33.49
CA TRP A 211 -0.03 0.02 -34.52
C TRP A 211 0.49 0.37 -35.93
N GLN A 212 1.26 1.47 -36.06
CA GLN A 212 1.91 1.85 -37.32
C GLN A 212 2.96 0.82 -37.77
N MET A 213 3.56 0.08 -36.82
CA MET A 213 4.45 -1.04 -37.11
C MET A 213 3.70 -2.35 -37.46
N GLY A 214 2.37 -2.33 -37.46
CA GLY A 214 1.53 -3.48 -37.80
C GLY A 214 1.16 -4.38 -36.61
N PHE A 215 1.55 -4.01 -35.38
CA PHE A 215 1.19 -4.76 -34.19
C PHE A 215 -0.08 -4.20 -33.57
N THR A 216 -1.15 -4.99 -33.51
CA THR A 216 -2.46 -4.58 -32.96
C THR A 216 -3.04 -5.58 -31.97
N GLY A 217 -2.20 -6.50 -31.44
CA GLY A 217 -2.64 -7.57 -30.54
C GLY A 217 -3.03 -8.87 -31.24
N GLY A 218 -2.85 -8.97 -32.56
CA GLY A 218 -3.27 -10.13 -33.35
C GLY A 218 -2.74 -11.47 -32.84
N GLY A 219 -3.63 -12.44 -32.70
CA GLY A 219 -3.32 -13.81 -32.27
C GLY A 219 -2.93 -13.97 -30.80
N VAL A 220 -3.15 -12.95 -29.96
CA VAL A 220 -3.00 -13.04 -28.49
C VAL A 220 -4.38 -13.20 -27.88
N ARG A 221 -4.53 -14.17 -26.97
CA ARG A 221 -5.76 -14.44 -26.23
C ARG A 221 -5.74 -13.70 -24.91
N VAL A 222 -6.69 -12.78 -24.76
CA VAL A 222 -6.86 -11.99 -23.55
C VAL A 222 -8.18 -12.35 -22.88
N ALA A 223 -8.13 -12.72 -21.61
CA ALA A 223 -9.31 -12.98 -20.80
C ALA A 223 -9.64 -11.81 -19.87
N VAL A 224 -10.91 -11.45 -19.82
CA VAL A 224 -11.46 -10.44 -18.90
C VAL A 224 -12.40 -11.13 -17.93
N PHE A 225 -12.02 -11.16 -16.66
CA PHE A 225 -12.80 -11.74 -15.57
C PHE A 225 -13.57 -10.61 -14.88
N ASP A 226 -14.85 -10.45 -15.23
CA ASP A 226 -15.66 -9.33 -14.74
C ASP A 226 -17.17 -9.60 -14.85
N THR A 227 -17.98 -8.55 -15.01
CA THR A 227 -19.44 -8.58 -15.15
C THR A 227 -19.92 -8.98 -16.54
N GLY A 228 -19.02 -9.31 -17.47
CA GLY A 228 -19.39 -9.72 -18.82
C GLY A 228 -19.27 -8.60 -19.87
N LEU A 229 -19.87 -8.84 -21.04
CA LEU A 229 -19.85 -7.94 -22.20
C LEU A 229 -21.06 -8.26 -23.08
N SER A 230 -21.69 -7.27 -23.70
CA SER A 230 -22.79 -7.50 -24.66
C SER A 230 -22.30 -8.08 -26.00
N GLU A 231 -23.06 -9.03 -26.56
CA GLU A 231 -22.73 -9.69 -27.84
C GLU A 231 -22.57 -8.73 -29.02
N LYS A 232 -23.49 -7.76 -29.11
CA LYS A 232 -23.65 -6.87 -30.27
C LYS A 232 -22.99 -5.52 -30.03
N HIS A 233 -22.02 -5.45 -29.11
CA HIS A 233 -21.41 -4.19 -28.74
C HIS A 233 -20.54 -3.65 -29.90
N PRO A 234 -20.78 -2.42 -30.41
CA PRO A 234 -20.21 -1.95 -31.67
C PRO A 234 -18.69 -1.74 -31.65
N HIS A 235 -18.09 -1.64 -30.46
CA HIS A 235 -16.65 -1.43 -30.30
C HIS A 235 -15.81 -2.70 -30.42
N PHE A 236 -16.39 -3.90 -30.42
CA PHE A 236 -15.61 -5.13 -30.39
C PHE A 236 -15.76 -5.93 -31.69
N LYS A 237 -14.64 -6.35 -32.26
CA LYS A 237 -14.59 -7.11 -33.52
C LYS A 237 -14.35 -8.59 -33.31
N ASN A 238 -13.47 -8.95 -32.36
CA ASN A 238 -12.94 -10.32 -32.22
C ASN A 238 -13.19 -10.89 -30.82
N VAL A 239 -14.45 -10.89 -30.40
CA VAL A 239 -14.88 -11.63 -29.20
C VAL A 239 -14.99 -13.10 -29.58
N LYS A 240 -14.03 -13.92 -29.15
CA LYS A 240 -14.00 -15.36 -29.46
C LYS A 240 -15.01 -16.14 -28.64
N GLU A 241 -15.12 -15.79 -27.37
CA GLU A 241 -15.89 -16.56 -26.42
C GLU A 241 -16.45 -15.65 -25.32
N ARG A 242 -17.70 -15.92 -24.93
CA ARG A 242 -18.35 -15.36 -23.76
C ARG A 242 -18.83 -16.54 -22.93
N THR A 243 -18.32 -16.67 -21.72
CA THR A 243 -18.72 -17.72 -20.79
C THR A 243 -19.30 -17.11 -19.52
N ASN A 244 -20.21 -17.86 -18.90
CA ASN A 244 -20.81 -17.48 -17.63
C ASN A 244 -20.54 -18.56 -16.60
N TRP A 245 -19.96 -18.13 -15.48
CA TRP A 245 -19.59 -18.97 -14.35
C TRP A 245 -20.54 -18.79 -13.17
N THR A 246 -21.50 -17.87 -13.32
CA THR A 246 -22.52 -17.56 -12.32
C THR A 246 -23.77 -18.42 -12.50
N ASN A 247 -24.67 -18.34 -11.53
CA ASN A 247 -25.98 -19.00 -11.58
C ASN A 247 -27.05 -18.25 -12.40
N GLU A 248 -26.78 -17.02 -12.85
CA GLU A 248 -27.72 -16.26 -13.69
C GLU A 248 -27.70 -16.80 -15.13
N ARG A 249 -28.80 -16.67 -15.89
CA ARG A 249 -28.87 -17.17 -17.27
C ARG A 249 -28.60 -16.07 -18.30
N THR A 250 -27.50 -15.35 -18.14
CA THR A 250 -27.10 -14.26 -19.05
C THR A 250 -25.59 -14.17 -19.21
N LEU A 251 -25.17 -13.78 -20.41
CA LEU A 251 -23.77 -13.45 -20.75
C LEU A 251 -23.56 -11.94 -20.86
N ASP A 252 -24.64 -11.16 -20.85
CA ASP A 252 -24.59 -9.72 -21.02
C ASP A 252 -24.14 -9.02 -19.73
N ASP A 253 -23.49 -7.89 -19.92
CA ASP A 253 -23.07 -7.03 -18.83
C ASP A 253 -24.25 -6.19 -18.33
N GLY A 254 -24.70 -6.45 -17.11
CA GLY A 254 -25.75 -5.66 -16.45
C GLY A 254 -25.24 -4.41 -15.72
N LEU A 255 -23.93 -4.26 -15.55
CA LEU A 255 -23.32 -3.22 -14.69
C LEU A 255 -22.38 -2.26 -15.45
N GLY A 256 -21.84 -2.70 -16.58
CA GLY A 256 -20.99 -1.93 -17.47
C GLY A 256 -19.50 -1.98 -17.16
N HIS A 257 -19.11 -2.47 -15.99
CA HIS A 257 -17.71 -2.52 -15.57
C HIS A 257 -16.89 -3.42 -16.52
N GLY A 258 -17.34 -4.66 -16.76
CA GLY A 258 -16.70 -5.57 -17.71
C GLY A 258 -16.61 -5.01 -19.13
N THR A 259 -17.65 -4.33 -19.62
CA THR A 259 -17.65 -3.69 -20.94
C THR A 259 -16.59 -2.58 -21.03
N PHE A 260 -16.45 -1.78 -19.97
CA PHE A 260 -15.43 -0.74 -19.90
C PHE A 260 -14.02 -1.33 -19.87
N VAL A 261 -13.78 -2.32 -19.02
CA VAL A 261 -12.50 -3.03 -18.87
C VAL A 261 -12.07 -3.66 -20.19
N ALA A 262 -12.96 -4.44 -20.82
CA ALA A 262 -12.72 -5.00 -22.15
C ALA A 262 -12.45 -3.90 -23.19
N GLY A 263 -13.15 -2.77 -23.08
CA GLY A 263 -13.03 -1.65 -24.00
C GLY A 263 -11.65 -0.99 -23.98
N VAL A 264 -11.08 -0.78 -22.79
CA VAL A 264 -9.71 -0.26 -22.63
C VAL A 264 -8.69 -1.22 -23.26
N ILE A 265 -8.92 -2.53 -23.19
CA ILE A 265 -8.03 -3.55 -23.75
C ILE A 265 -8.15 -3.61 -25.28
N ALA A 266 -9.36 -3.78 -25.83
CA ALA A 266 -9.54 -4.27 -27.20
C ALA A 266 -10.58 -3.53 -28.06
N SER A 267 -11.08 -2.36 -27.64
CA SER A 267 -12.05 -1.63 -28.47
C SER A 267 -11.45 -1.10 -29.78
N MET A 268 -12.24 -1.23 -30.85
CA MET A 268 -12.06 -0.60 -32.15
C MET A 268 -13.10 0.51 -32.29
N ARG A 269 -12.64 1.75 -32.48
CA ARG A 269 -13.44 3.00 -32.67
C ARG A 269 -13.82 3.74 -31.39
N GLU A 270 -13.95 5.06 -31.53
CA GLU A 270 -14.32 6.09 -30.53
C GLU A 270 -13.43 6.13 -29.27
N CYS A 271 -13.30 5.02 -28.54
CA CYS A 271 -12.60 4.86 -27.27
C CYS A 271 -11.44 3.88 -27.39
N GLN A 272 -10.66 3.97 -28.49
CA GLN A 272 -9.72 2.94 -28.93
C GLN A 272 -8.86 2.33 -27.81
N GLY A 273 -8.93 1.01 -27.67
CA GLY A 273 -8.11 0.23 -26.75
C GLY A 273 -6.72 -0.06 -27.31
N PHE A 274 -5.87 -0.72 -26.51
CA PHE A 274 -4.48 -1.01 -26.87
C PHE A 274 -4.31 -2.10 -27.94
N ALA A 275 -5.11 -3.16 -27.88
CA ALA A 275 -4.95 -4.38 -28.66
C ALA A 275 -6.26 -4.76 -29.41
N PRO A 276 -6.69 -3.96 -30.40
CA PRO A 276 -7.98 -4.11 -31.07
C PRO A 276 -8.19 -5.41 -31.85
N ASP A 277 -7.13 -6.07 -32.33
CA ASP A 277 -7.23 -7.34 -33.07
C ASP A 277 -6.94 -8.58 -32.20
N SER A 278 -6.83 -8.39 -30.87
CA SER A 278 -6.68 -9.51 -29.92
C SER A 278 -7.91 -10.41 -29.88
N GLU A 279 -7.70 -11.65 -29.43
CA GLU A 279 -8.77 -12.62 -29.21
C GLU A 279 -9.33 -12.42 -27.81
N VAL A 280 -10.50 -11.79 -27.72
CA VAL A 280 -11.11 -11.44 -26.43
C VAL A 280 -11.97 -12.59 -25.94
N HIS A 281 -11.64 -13.11 -24.75
CA HIS A 281 -12.47 -14.06 -24.02
C HIS A 281 -13.07 -13.37 -22.79
N ILE A 282 -14.39 -13.40 -22.68
CA ILE A 282 -15.11 -12.75 -21.60
C ILE A 282 -15.60 -13.80 -20.62
N PHE A 283 -15.10 -13.74 -19.39
CA PHE A 283 -15.47 -14.63 -18.30
C PHE A 283 -16.34 -13.84 -17.34
N ARG A 284 -17.65 -14.07 -17.40
CA ARG A 284 -18.57 -13.49 -16.42
C ARG A 284 -18.49 -14.29 -15.13
N VAL A 285 -17.87 -13.68 -14.11
CA VAL A 285 -17.67 -14.28 -12.78
C VAL A 285 -18.42 -13.54 -11.68
N PHE A 286 -19.08 -12.43 -12.00
CA PHE A 286 -19.98 -11.72 -11.07
C PHE A 286 -21.40 -11.66 -11.63
N THR A 287 -22.38 -11.84 -10.73
CA THR A 287 -23.80 -11.62 -11.04
C THR A 287 -24.11 -10.13 -11.17
N ASN A 288 -25.33 -9.78 -11.60
CA ASN A 288 -25.77 -8.37 -11.63
C ASN A 288 -25.99 -7.81 -10.22
N ASN A 289 -26.23 -8.70 -9.26
CA ASN A 289 -26.21 -8.38 -7.83
C ASN A 289 -24.79 -8.36 -7.25
N GLN A 290 -23.77 -8.47 -8.11
CA GLN A 290 -22.35 -8.36 -7.78
C GLN A 290 -21.84 -9.40 -6.79
N VAL A 291 -22.39 -10.61 -6.90
CA VAL A 291 -22.01 -11.79 -6.14
C VAL A 291 -21.13 -12.70 -7.00
N SER A 292 -20.11 -13.29 -6.39
CA SER A 292 -19.32 -14.39 -6.91
C SER A 292 -19.10 -15.46 -5.85
N TYR A 293 -18.54 -16.61 -6.22
CA TYR A 293 -18.11 -17.65 -5.30
C TYR A 293 -16.67 -18.07 -5.62
N THR A 294 -15.91 -18.51 -4.62
CA THR A 294 -14.53 -19.00 -4.83
C THR A 294 -14.51 -20.10 -5.90
N SER A 295 -15.41 -21.09 -5.82
CA SER A 295 -15.48 -22.17 -6.83
C SER A 295 -15.70 -21.68 -8.26
N TRP A 296 -16.39 -20.55 -8.47
CA TRP A 296 -16.59 -19.99 -9.81
C TRP A 296 -15.28 -19.46 -10.39
N PHE A 297 -14.45 -18.83 -9.56
CA PHE A 297 -13.10 -18.43 -9.96
C PHE A 297 -12.21 -19.65 -10.24
N LEU A 298 -12.26 -20.68 -9.39
CA LEU A 298 -11.47 -21.90 -9.59
C LEU A 298 -11.80 -22.57 -10.93
N ASP A 299 -13.08 -22.70 -11.24
CA ASP A 299 -13.54 -23.26 -12.53
C ASP A 299 -13.16 -22.38 -13.72
N ALA A 300 -13.35 -21.07 -13.59
CA ALA A 300 -12.99 -20.11 -14.63
C ALA A 300 -11.47 -20.11 -14.90
N PHE A 301 -10.64 -20.21 -13.85
CA PHE A 301 -9.19 -20.32 -13.97
C PHE A 301 -8.76 -21.66 -14.59
N ASN A 302 -9.33 -22.79 -14.17
CA ASN A 302 -9.10 -24.09 -14.81
C ASN A 302 -9.42 -24.04 -16.30
N TYR A 303 -10.52 -23.39 -16.67
CA TYR A 303 -10.91 -23.23 -18.07
C TYR A 303 -9.99 -22.27 -18.83
N ALA A 304 -9.51 -21.19 -18.21
CA ALA A 304 -8.54 -20.30 -18.81
C ALA A 304 -7.20 -21.00 -19.10
N ILE A 305 -6.74 -21.87 -18.19
CA ILE A 305 -5.57 -22.74 -18.40
C ILE A 305 -5.82 -23.68 -19.58
N LEU A 306 -6.98 -24.34 -19.63
CA LEU A 306 -7.34 -25.25 -20.72
C LEU A 306 -7.37 -24.55 -22.09
N LYS A 307 -7.92 -23.33 -22.15
CA LYS A 307 -7.94 -22.49 -23.35
C LYS A 307 -6.57 -21.88 -23.68
N LYS A 308 -5.58 -22.07 -22.80
CA LYS A 308 -4.23 -21.51 -22.86
C LYS A 308 -4.26 -20.00 -23.03
N ILE A 309 -5.08 -19.30 -22.23
CA ILE A 309 -5.13 -17.83 -22.25
C ILE A 309 -3.73 -17.26 -22.05
N ASP A 310 -3.34 -16.24 -22.82
CA ASP A 310 -2.00 -15.66 -22.74
C ASP A 310 -1.95 -14.54 -21.69
N VAL A 311 -2.99 -13.70 -21.63
CA VAL A 311 -3.10 -12.56 -20.70
C VAL A 311 -4.44 -12.60 -19.99
N LEU A 312 -4.44 -12.46 -18.66
CA LEU A 312 -5.66 -12.39 -17.84
C LEU A 312 -5.69 -11.07 -17.08
N ASN A 313 -6.77 -10.29 -17.28
CA ASN A 313 -7.04 -9.11 -16.48
C ASN A 313 -8.07 -9.43 -15.39
N LEU A 314 -7.69 -9.19 -14.13
CA LEU A 314 -8.57 -9.23 -12.97
C LEU A 314 -8.58 -7.86 -12.29
N SER A 315 -9.49 -6.99 -12.75
CA SER A 315 -9.71 -5.62 -12.22
C SER A 315 -10.42 -5.60 -10.86
N ILE A 316 -10.13 -6.58 -10.01
CA ILE A 316 -10.87 -6.94 -8.80
C ILE A 316 -9.86 -7.45 -7.77
N GLY A 317 -10.05 -7.12 -6.50
CA GLY A 317 -9.22 -7.62 -5.40
C GLY A 317 -9.69 -7.08 -4.06
N GLY A 318 -9.34 -7.75 -2.96
CA GLY A 318 -9.75 -7.41 -1.60
C GLY A 318 -9.13 -8.37 -0.57
N PRO A 319 -9.19 -8.05 0.74
CA PRO A 319 -8.58 -8.87 1.80
C PRO A 319 -9.13 -10.31 1.81
N ASP A 320 -10.39 -10.47 1.44
CA ASP A 320 -11.06 -11.76 1.37
C ASP A 320 -10.54 -12.73 0.29
N PHE A 321 -9.81 -12.24 -0.71
CA PHE A 321 -9.20 -13.10 -1.73
C PHE A 321 -7.93 -13.82 -1.22
N MET A 322 -7.58 -13.65 0.05
CA MET A 322 -6.54 -14.44 0.73
C MET A 322 -6.95 -15.91 0.97
N ASP A 323 -8.16 -16.30 0.57
CA ASP A 323 -8.63 -17.69 0.60
C ASP A 323 -7.64 -18.62 -0.13
N HIS A 324 -7.09 -19.61 0.58
CA HIS A 324 -6.01 -20.46 0.06
C HIS A 324 -6.34 -21.16 -1.27
N PRO A 325 -7.55 -21.70 -1.54
CA PRO A 325 -7.87 -22.26 -2.85
C PRO A 325 -7.72 -21.27 -3.98
N PHE A 326 -8.10 -19.99 -3.76
CA PHE A 326 -7.97 -18.94 -4.76
C PHE A 326 -6.49 -18.61 -5.01
N VAL A 327 -5.70 -18.38 -3.95
CA VAL A 327 -4.27 -18.06 -4.07
C VAL A 327 -3.48 -19.21 -4.72
N ASP A 328 -3.72 -20.46 -4.30
CA ASP A 328 -3.11 -21.66 -4.91
C ASP A 328 -3.41 -21.72 -6.41
N LYS A 329 -4.65 -21.39 -6.80
CA LYS A 329 -5.06 -21.40 -8.21
C LYS A 329 -4.46 -20.24 -9.00
N VAL A 330 -4.25 -19.07 -8.39
CA VAL A 330 -3.50 -17.96 -9.00
C VAL A 330 -2.06 -18.39 -9.31
N TRP A 331 -1.39 -19.06 -8.37
CA TRP A 331 -0.05 -19.60 -8.61
C TRP A 331 -0.04 -20.62 -9.75
N GLU A 332 -0.96 -21.59 -9.74
CA GLU A 332 -1.08 -22.56 -10.82
C GLU A 332 -1.38 -21.90 -12.18
N LEU A 333 -2.24 -20.89 -12.22
CA LEU A 333 -2.56 -20.15 -13.43
C LEU A 333 -1.32 -19.47 -14.01
N THR A 334 -0.52 -18.80 -13.17
CA THR A 334 0.75 -18.21 -13.62
C THR A 334 1.76 -19.29 -14.02
N ALA A 335 1.82 -20.43 -13.32
CA ALA A 335 2.68 -21.57 -13.66
C ALA A 335 2.40 -22.12 -15.07
N ASN A 336 1.15 -22.00 -15.54
CA ASN A 336 0.72 -22.38 -16.89
C ASN A 336 0.90 -21.24 -17.93
N ASN A 337 1.90 -20.37 -17.72
CA ASN A 337 2.26 -19.25 -18.61
C ASN A 337 1.19 -18.16 -18.79
N VAL A 338 0.17 -18.08 -17.94
CA VAL A 338 -0.83 -17.01 -18.02
C VAL A 338 -0.30 -15.76 -17.33
N ILE A 339 -0.18 -14.65 -18.07
CA ILE A 339 0.25 -13.37 -17.52
C ILE A 339 -0.93 -12.69 -16.83
N MET A 340 -0.91 -12.66 -15.50
CA MET A 340 -1.99 -12.07 -14.71
C MET A 340 -1.70 -10.61 -14.35
N VAL A 341 -2.66 -9.73 -14.65
CA VAL A 341 -2.63 -8.30 -14.32
C VAL A 341 -3.81 -7.99 -13.41
N SER A 342 -3.54 -7.33 -12.27
CA SER A 342 -4.56 -7.02 -11.28
C SER A 342 -4.39 -5.62 -10.67
N ALA A 343 -5.51 -5.06 -10.21
CA ALA A 343 -5.60 -3.74 -9.60
C ALA A 343 -5.13 -3.78 -8.14
N ILE A 344 -4.29 -2.83 -7.71
CA ILE A 344 -3.70 -2.84 -6.36
C ILE A 344 -4.67 -2.52 -5.21
N GLY A 345 -5.85 -1.98 -5.51
CA GLY A 345 -6.84 -1.55 -4.52
C GLY A 345 -7.21 -0.07 -4.63
N ASN A 346 -8.33 0.33 -4.03
CA ASN A 346 -8.88 1.69 -4.10
C ASN A 346 -8.99 2.36 -2.71
N ASP A 347 -8.27 1.83 -1.72
CA ASP A 347 -8.40 2.16 -0.31
C ASP A 347 -7.31 3.17 0.15
N GLY A 348 -6.59 3.78 -0.82
CA GLY A 348 -5.68 4.88 -0.56
C GLY A 348 -6.40 6.16 -0.08
N PRO A 349 -5.67 7.12 0.52
CA PRO A 349 -4.21 7.26 0.48
C PRO A 349 -3.46 6.65 1.67
N LEU A 350 -4.15 5.94 2.58
CA LEU A 350 -3.53 5.28 3.72
C LEU A 350 -2.52 4.20 3.27
N TYR A 351 -1.49 3.98 4.08
CA TYR A 351 -0.50 2.92 3.86
C TYR A 351 -0.99 1.61 4.49
N GLY A 352 -0.57 0.48 3.93
CA GLY A 352 -1.05 -0.84 4.37
C GLY A 352 -2.38 -1.24 3.71
N THR A 353 -2.70 -0.66 2.55
CA THR A 353 -4.03 -0.79 1.91
C THR A 353 -4.03 -1.67 0.65
N LEU A 354 -2.99 -2.48 0.46
CA LEU A 354 -2.82 -3.32 -0.73
C LEU A 354 -3.79 -4.49 -0.71
N ASN A 355 -4.40 -4.80 -1.86
CA ASN A 355 -5.37 -5.88 -1.99
C ASN A 355 -4.82 -7.11 -2.73
N ASN A 356 -5.26 -8.30 -2.33
CA ASN A 356 -5.01 -9.55 -3.03
C ASN A 356 -5.93 -9.70 -4.26
N PRO A 357 -5.46 -10.26 -5.40
CA PRO A 357 -4.17 -10.90 -5.67
C PRO A 357 -3.06 -9.99 -6.22
N ALA A 358 -3.29 -8.68 -6.31
CA ALA A 358 -2.30 -7.75 -6.87
C ALA A 358 -1.01 -7.64 -6.04
N ASP A 359 -1.06 -8.04 -4.76
CA ASP A 359 0.08 -8.13 -3.84
C ASP A 359 0.96 -9.39 -4.02
N GLN A 360 0.53 -10.38 -4.81
CA GLN A 360 1.28 -11.61 -5.07
C GLN A 360 2.55 -11.35 -5.89
N MET A 361 3.59 -12.19 -5.69
CA MET A 361 4.89 -12.01 -6.36
C MET A 361 4.78 -12.15 -7.88
N ASP A 362 4.04 -13.13 -8.38
CA ASP A 362 3.93 -13.45 -9.81
C ASP A 362 2.83 -12.66 -10.54
N VAL A 363 2.00 -11.91 -9.81
CA VAL A 363 0.97 -11.04 -10.38
C VAL A 363 1.54 -9.65 -10.63
N ILE A 364 1.19 -9.05 -11.77
CA ILE A 364 1.50 -7.66 -12.08
C ILE A 364 0.45 -6.78 -11.40
N GLY A 365 0.81 -6.20 -10.26
CA GLY A 365 -0.02 -5.30 -9.46
C GLY A 365 0.11 -3.85 -9.92
N VAL A 366 -1.03 -3.23 -10.25
CA VAL A 366 -1.08 -1.93 -10.93
C VAL A 366 -1.73 -0.86 -10.06
N GLY A 367 -0.99 0.22 -9.78
CA GLY A 367 -1.50 1.43 -9.14
C GLY A 367 -1.98 2.49 -10.14
N GLY A 368 -2.73 3.47 -9.66
CA GLY A 368 -3.38 4.51 -10.46
C GLY A 368 -2.73 5.88 -10.33
N ILE A 369 -2.53 6.57 -11.46
CA ILE A 369 -2.16 7.99 -11.53
C ILE A 369 -3.19 8.84 -12.28
N ASP A 370 -3.11 10.15 -12.10
CA ASP A 370 -3.80 11.13 -12.95
C ASP A 370 -3.01 11.45 -14.23
N PHE A 371 -3.58 12.31 -15.09
CA PHE A 371 -2.93 12.71 -16.34
C PHE A 371 -1.81 13.74 -16.14
N GLU A 372 -1.67 14.26 -14.92
CA GLU A 372 -0.61 15.15 -14.46
C GLU A 372 0.59 14.39 -13.86
N ASP A 373 0.56 13.05 -13.88
CA ASP A 373 1.58 12.16 -13.33
C ASP A 373 1.68 12.18 -11.78
N ASN A 374 0.60 12.52 -11.08
CA ASN A 374 0.48 12.35 -9.62
C ASN A 374 -0.17 11.01 -9.27
N ILE A 375 0.23 10.42 -8.13
CA ILE A 375 -0.46 9.25 -7.58
C ILE A 375 -1.91 9.62 -7.26
N ALA A 376 -2.86 8.86 -7.83
CA ALA A 376 -4.27 9.09 -7.59
C ALA A 376 -4.59 8.84 -6.10
N ARG A 377 -5.42 9.69 -5.49
CA ARG A 377 -5.69 9.61 -4.04
C ARG A 377 -6.21 8.24 -3.61
N PHE A 378 -7.12 7.66 -4.40
CA PHE A 378 -7.69 6.33 -4.15
C PHE A 378 -6.68 5.19 -4.33
N SER A 379 -5.54 5.39 -5.02
CA SER A 379 -4.61 4.28 -5.27
C SER A 379 -4.04 3.76 -3.94
N SER A 380 -4.34 2.50 -3.64
CA SER A 380 -3.75 1.78 -2.52
C SER A 380 -2.22 1.77 -2.62
N ARG A 381 -1.56 1.79 -1.46
CA ARG A 381 -0.11 1.97 -1.33
C ARG A 381 0.41 1.41 0.00
N GLY A 382 1.72 1.37 0.12
CA GLY A 382 2.43 0.81 1.28
C GLY A 382 3.13 -0.50 0.93
N MET A 383 3.78 -1.08 1.92
CA MET A 383 4.40 -2.40 1.80
C MET A 383 3.35 -3.51 1.95
N THR A 384 3.65 -4.70 1.46
CA THR A 384 2.80 -5.87 1.74
C THR A 384 2.82 -6.22 3.24
N THR A 385 1.69 -6.71 3.77
CA THR A 385 1.56 -7.05 5.19
C THR A 385 1.86 -8.52 5.51
N TRP A 386 1.98 -9.38 4.47
CA TRP A 386 2.27 -10.81 4.59
C TRP A 386 3.55 -11.17 5.35
N GLU A 387 4.51 -10.24 5.40
CA GLU A 387 5.82 -10.46 6.02
C GLU A 387 5.86 -10.01 7.49
N LEU A 388 4.76 -9.44 8.01
CA LEU A 388 4.64 -9.08 9.41
C LEU A 388 4.46 -10.34 10.29
N PRO A 389 5.05 -10.37 11.51
CA PRO A 389 5.81 -9.31 12.17
C PRO A 389 7.32 -9.33 11.86
N GLY A 390 7.79 -10.10 10.88
CA GLY A 390 9.21 -10.40 10.64
C GLY A 390 10.09 -9.23 10.16
N GLY A 391 9.54 -8.01 10.06
CA GLY A 391 10.27 -6.81 9.69
C GLY A 391 9.45 -5.95 8.73
N TYR A 392 9.80 -5.96 7.44
CA TYR A 392 9.25 -5.06 6.43
C TYR A 392 8.56 -5.85 5.32
N GLY A 393 7.54 -5.29 4.69
CA GLY A 393 6.91 -5.88 3.51
C GLY A 393 7.71 -5.77 2.21
N ARG A 394 7.22 -6.41 1.16
CA ARG A 394 7.71 -6.32 -0.22
C ARG A 394 7.22 -5.05 -0.92
N VAL A 395 7.95 -4.65 -1.96
CA VAL A 395 7.59 -3.51 -2.82
C VAL A 395 6.38 -3.85 -3.69
N LYS A 396 5.31 -3.08 -3.51
CA LYS A 396 4.11 -3.02 -4.36
C LYS A 396 3.55 -1.58 -4.35
N PRO A 397 2.75 -1.15 -5.36
CA PRO A 397 2.48 -1.83 -6.64
C PRO A 397 3.76 -2.08 -7.44
N ASP A 398 3.71 -2.92 -8.50
CA ASP A 398 4.89 -3.14 -9.34
C ASP A 398 5.17 -1.92 -10.23
N ILE A 399 4.12 -1.37 -10.83
CA ILE A 399 4.13 -0.17 -11.68
C ILE A 399 2.83 0.62 -11.48
N VAL A 400 2.83 1.85 -11.97
CA VAL A 400 1.63 2.69 -12.02
C VAL A 400 1.29 3.11 -13.45
N THR A 401 0.01 3.39 -13.71
CA THR A 401 -0.45 3.95 -14.99
C THR A 401 -1.73 4.75 -14.80
N TYR A 402 -2.19 5.42 -15.86
CA TYR A 402 -3.38 6.25 -15.81
C TYR A 402 -4.57 5.46 -15.30
N GLY A 403 -5.11 5.90 -14.17
CA GLY A 403 -6.27 5.33 -13.51
C GLY A 403 -7.34 6.36 -13.16
N SER A 404 -7.06 7.66 -13.32
CA SER A 404 -8.03 8.74 -13.12
C SER A 404 -8.54 9.29 -14.45
N GLY A 405 -9.86 9.38 -14.62
CA GLY A 405 -10.49 10.00 -15.78
C GLY A 405 -10.22 9.29 -17.11
N VAL A 406 -10.03 7.96 -17.10
CA VAL A 406 -9.72 7.20 -18.32
C VAL A 406 -11.00 6.93 -19.10
N ARG A 407 -10.95 7.16 -20.42
CA ARG A 407 -12.05 6.91 -21.35
C ARG A 407 -12.04 5.47 -21.86
N GLY A 408 -13.18 4.80 -21.77
CA GLY A 408 -13.41 3.44 -22.24
C GLY A 408 -14.85 3.23 -22.71
N SER A 409 -15.17 2.03 -23.18
CA SER A 409 -16.50 1.71 -23.76
C SER A 409 -17.62 1.83 -22.71
N GLY A 410 -18.73 2.47 -23.09
CA GLY A 410 -20.00 2.42 -22.37
C GLY A 410 -20.79 1.15 -22.67
N MET A 411 -21.84 0.84 -21.90
CA MET A 411 -22.65 -0.38 -22.10
C MET A 411 -23.42 -0.41 -23.42
N LYS A 412 -23.92 0.75 -23.86
CA LYS A 412 -24.79 0.91 -25.04
C LYS A 412 -24.03 1.51 -26.23
N GLY A 413 -22.71 1.36 -26.27
CA GLY A 413 -21.82 2.11 -27.16
C GLY A 413 -21.35 3.43 -26.55
N GLY A 414 -20.61 4.23 -27.34
CA GLY A 414 -20.03 5.49 -26.88
C GLY A 414 -18.91 5.31 -25.85
N CYS A 415 -18.30 6.43 -25.43
CA CYS A 415 -17.26 6.43 -24.40
C CYS A 415 -17.78 6.94 -23.07
N ARG A 416 -17.38 6.29 -21.98
CA ARG A 416 -17.52 6.79 -20.61
C ARG A 416 -16.16 7.00 -19.96
N SER A 417 -16.08 7.89 -18.98
CA SER A 417 -14.87 8.13 -18.20
C SER A 417 -15.02 7.57 -16.80
N LEU A 418 -14.05 6.76 -16.35
CA LEU A 418 -14.02 6.23 -14.98
C LEU A 418 -12.67 6.49 -14.32
N SER A 419 -12.69 6.50 -12.98
CA SER A 419 -11.50 6.54 -12.15
C SER A 419 -11.45 5.35 -11.18
N GLY A 420 -10.30 4.68 -11.07
CA GLY A 420 -10.04 3.56 -10.16
C GLY A 420 -8.79 2.77 -10.56
N THR A 421 -8.21 1.97 -9.66
CA THR A 421 -7.14 1.03 -10.03
C THR A 421 -7.66 -0.13 -10.87
N SER A 422 -8.95 -0.46 -10.74
CA SER A 422 -9.69 -1.34 -11.66
C SER A 422 -9.74 -0.83 -13.11
N VAL A 423 -9.47 0.47 -13.31
CA VAL A 423 -9.32 1.15 -14.59
C VAL A 423 -7.86 1.20 -15.05
N ALA A 424 -6.90 1.30 -14.13
CA ALA A 424 -5.47 1.25 -14.43
C ALA A 424 -5.00 -0.18 -14.83
N SER A 425 -5.53 -1.23 -14.18
CA SER A 425 -5.24 -2.64 -14.52
C SER A 425 -5.44 -2.97 -16.00
N PRO A 426 -6.60 -2.67 -16.65
CA PRO A 426 -6.81 -2.98 -18.05
C PRO A 426 -5.97 -2.13 -19.01
N VAL A 427 -5.48 -0.97 -18.58
CA VAL A 427 -4.48 -0.20 -19.36
C VAL A 427 -3.19 -1.02 -19.48
N VAL A 428 -2.71 -1.59 -18.37
CA VAL A 428 -1.54 -2.48 -18.39
C VAL A 428 -1.85 -3.79 -19.11
N ALA A 429 -3.00 -4.42 -18.87
CA ALA A 429 -3.36 -5.66 -19.57
C ALA A 429 -3.44 -5.46 -21.09
N GLY A 430 -4.02 -4.34 -21.55
CA GLY A 430 -4.04 -3.98 -22.96
C GLY A 430 -2.64 -3.74 -23.52
N ALA A 431 -1.78 -3.03 -22.80
CA ALA A 431 -0.38 -2.83 -23.15
C ALA A 431 0.39 -4.16 -23.24
N VAL A 432 0.21 -5.06 -22.27
CA VAL A 432 0.80 -6.41 -22.27
C VAL A 432 0.32 -7.21 -23.47
N THR A 433 -0.99 -7.25 -23.75
CA THR A 433 -1.53 -7.95 -24.93
C THR A 433 -0.93 -7.42 -26.23
N LEU A 434 -0.76 -6.10 -26.34
CA LEU A 434 -0.09 -5.48 -27.48
C LEU A 434 1.38 -5.91 -27.55
N LEU A 435 2.12 -5.86 -26.44
CA LEU A 435 3.53 -6.25 -26.35
C LEU A 435 3.75 -7.72 -26.69
N VAL A 436 2.92 -8.63 -26.19
CA VAL A 436 2.98 -10.07 -26.51
C VAL A 436 2.86 -10.29 -28.02
N SER A 437 2.04 -9.49 -28.72
CA SER A 437 1.90 -9.60 -30.19
C SER A 437 3.14 -9.15 -30.97
N THR A 438 4.05 -8.41 -30.32
CA THR A 438 5.27 -7.92 -30.97
C THR A 438 6.43 -8.91 -30.98
N VAL A 439 6.42 -9.91 -30.10
CA VAL A 439 7.56 -10.79 -29.87
C VAL A 439 7.53 -11.97 -30.87
N PRO A 440 8.57 -12.16 -31.70
CA PRO A 440 8.57 -13.22 -32.72
C PRO A 440 8.55 -14.64 -32.14
N LYS A 441 9.20 -14.87 -30.99
CA LYS A 441 9.20 -16.16 -30.28
C LYS A 441 8.37 -16.04 -29.00
N ARG A 442 7.11 -16.47 -29.07
CA ARG A 442 6.16 -16.37 -27.96
C ARG A 442 6.58 -17.13 -26.70
N GLU A 443 7.32 -18.23 -26.86
CA GLU A 443 7.85 -19.05 -25.76
C GLU A 443 8.80 -18.27 -24.83
N MET A 444 9.39 -17.17 -25.30
CA MET A 444 10.24 -16.31 -24.46
C MET A 444 9.43 -15.35 -23.56
N VAL A 445 8.11 -15.26 -23.78
CA VAL A 445 7.21 -14.36 -23.04
C VAL A 445 6.39 -15.18 -22.06
N ASN A 446 6.81 -15.10 -20.80
CA ASN A 446 6.19 -15.70 -19.63
C ASN A 446 5.89 -14.63 -18.55
N PRO A 447 5.19 -14.95 -17.46
CA PRO A 447 4.85 -13.99 -16.40
C PRO A 447 6.05 -13.21 -15.85
N ALA A 448 7.17 -13.88 -15.55
CA ALA A 448 8.37 -13.21 -15.05
C ALA A 448 9.00 -12.28 -16.10
N SER A 449 9.25 -12.76 -17.32
CA SER A 449 9.89 -11.94 -18.38
C SER A 449 9.08 -10.69 -18.73
N MET A 450 7.75 -10.78 -18.78
CA MET A 450 6.88 -9.64 -19.00
C MET A 450 6.97 -8.66 -17.83
N LYS A 451 6.87 -9.16 -16.60
CA LYS A 451 7.00 -8.35 -15.39
C LYS A 451 8.36 -7.65 -15.31
N GLN A 452 9.44 -8.36 -15.63
CA GLN A 452 10.80 -7.82 -15.74
C GLN A 452 10.89 -6.69 -16.76
N ALA A 453 10.29 -6.85 -17.95
CA ALA A 453 10.31 -5.83 -18.98
C ALA A 453 9.55 -4.57 -18.57
N LEU A 454 8.37 -4.72 -17.95
CA LEU A 454 7.56 -3.61 -17.46
C LEU A 454 8.27 -2.84 -16.33
N ILE A 455 8.84 -3.55 -15.37
CA ILE A 455 9.61 -2.98 -14.26
C ILE A 455 10.84 -2.23 -14.80
N ALA A 456 11.67 -2.89 -15.61
CA ALA A 456 12.92 -2.33 -16.15
C ALA A 456 12.73 -1.13 -17.10
N SER A 457 11.55 -1.02 -17.72
CA SER A 457 11.18 0.09 -18.60
C SER A 457 10.51 1.25 -17.89
N ALA A 458 9.95 1.04 -16.69
CA ALA A 458 9.13 2.02 -16.00
C ALA A 458 9.88 3.34 -15.77
N ARG A 459 9.15 4.45 -15.94
CA ARG A 459 9.63 5.80 -15.71
C ARG A 459 9.22 6.28 -14.33
N ARG A 460 10.21 6.48 -13.45
CA ARG A 460 9.98 7.02 -12.12
C ARG A 460 9.31 8.39 -12.13
N LEU A 461 8.36 8.56 -11.22
CA LEU A 461 7.72 9.80 -10.86
C LEU A 461 8.58 10.54 -9.83
N PRO A 462 8.85 11.84 -10.02
CA PRO A 462 9.66 12.60 -9.09
C PRO A 462 8.93 12.81 -7.77
N GLY A 463 9.65 12.70 -6.64
CA GLY A 463 9.10 13.00 -5.31
C GLY A 463 8.17 11.94 -4.72
N VAL A 464 8.02 10.78 -5.37
CA VAL A 464 7.16 9.67 -4.92
C VAL A 464 8.03 8.48 -4.50
N ASN A 465 7.66 7.75 -3.44
CA ASN A 465 8.46 6.60 -2.97
C ASN A 465 8.07 5.27 -3.63
N MET A 466 8.93 4.25 -3.54
CA MET A 466 8.71 2.97 -4.21
C MET A 466 7.47 2.20 -3.72
N PHE A 467 6.99 2.43 -2.50
CA PHE A 467 5.75 1.82 -1.99
C PHE A 467 4.47 2.52 -2.46
N GLU A 468 4.61 3.60 -3.23
CA GLU A 468 3.48 4.29 -3.87
C GLU A 468 3.48 4.11 -5.39
N GLN A 469 4.67 4.19 -6.01
CA GLN A 469 4.79 4.12 -7.48
C GLN A 469 5.36 2.79 -8.01
N GLY A 470 5.85 1.91 -7.13
CA GLY A 470 6.66 0.77 -7.54
C GLY A 470 7.94 1.22 -8.25
N HIS A 471 8.10 0.72 -9.48
CA HIS A 471 9.19 1.12 -10.38
C HIS A 471 8.87 2.35 -11.23
N GLY A 472 7.63 2.84 -11.16
CA GLY A 472 7.17 4.06 -11.81
C GLY A 472 6.10 3.82 -12.86
N LYS A 473 5.90 4.83 -13.69
CA LYS A 473 4.89 4.86 -14.75
C LYS A 473 5.25 3.94 -15.90
N LEU A 474 4.26 3.20 -16.42
CA LEU A 474 4.38 2.36 -17.62
C LEU A 474 4.99 3.12 -18.81
N ASP A 475 6.05 2.56 -19.41
CA ASP A 475 6.66 3.02 -20.67
C ASP A 475 6.56 1.90 -21.72
N LEU A 476 5.54 2.00 -22.57
CA LEU A 476 5.20 0.96 -23.55
C LEU A 476 6.31 0.73 -24.59
N LEU A 477 6.91 1.80 -25.10
CA LEU A 477 7.92 1.71 -26.17
C LEU A 477 9.23 1.13 -25.65
N ARG A 478 9.62 1.51 -24.44
CA ARG A 478 10.82 0.94 -23.81
C ARG A 478 10.61 -0.52 -23.41
N ALA A 479 9.41 -0.90 -22.97
CA ALA A 479 9.06 -2.30 -22.73
C ALA A 479 9.16 -3.14 -24.01
N TYR A 480 8.64 -2.61 -25.13
CA TYR A 480 8.76 -3.24 -26.46
C TYR A 480 10.23 -3.49 -26.84
N GLN A 481 11.08 -2.48 -26.70
CA GLN A 481 12.51 -2.59 -27.01
C GLN A 481 13.23 -3.64 -26.16
N ILE A 482 12.84 -3.73 -24.88
CA ILE A 482 13.38 -4.72 -23.95
C ILE A 482 12.95 -6.12 -24.39
N LEU A 483 11.66 -6.34 -24.64
CA LEU A 483 11.14 -7.66 -25.03
C LEU A 483 11.71 -8.16 -26.35
N ASN A 484 11.92 -7.28 -27.33
CA ASN A 484 12.47 -7.67 -28.63
C ASN A 484 13.93 -8.17 -28.55
N ASN A 485 14.68 -7.73 -27.54
CA ASN A 485 16.07 -8.14 -27.29
C ASN A 485 16.20 -8.99 -26.02
N TYR A 486 15.08 -9.45 -25.46
CA TYR A 486 15.06 -10.15 -24.19
C TYR A 486 15.76 -11.50 -24.33
N LYS A 487 16.53 -11.84 -23.30
CA LYS A 487 17.11 -13.17 -23.12
C LYS A 487 16.66 -13.66 -21.75
N PRO A 488 16.23 -14.93 -21.63
CA PRO A 488 15.85 -15.51 -20.36
C PRO A 488 16.93 -15.29 -19.30
N GLN A 489 16.56 -14.66 -18.19
CA GLN A 489 17.49 -14.33 -17.10
C GLN A 489 16.74 -14.12 -15.78
N ALA A 490 17.49 -14.11 -14.68
CA ALA A 490 16.96 -13.68 -13.40
C ALA A 490 17.15 -12.17 -13.19
N SER A 491 16.27 -11.55 -12.40
CA SER A 491 16.40 -10.15 -11.98
C SER A 491 15.88 -9.95 -10.56
N LEU A 492 16.15 -8.77 -10.00
CA LEU A 492 15.80 -8.43 -8.62
C LEU A 492 14.91 -7.19 -8.57
N SER A 493 13.92 -7.19 -7.68
CA SER A 493 13.00 -6.08 -7.43
C SER A 493 12.91 -5.80 -5.92
N PRO A 494 13.46 -4.68 -5.41
CA PRO A 494 14.17 -3.63 -6.15
C PRO A 494 15.52 -4.10 -6.71
N SER A 495 16.01 -3.43 -7.76
CA SER A 495 17.26 -3.81 -8.45
C SER A 495 18.54 -3.34 -7.73
N TYR A 496 18.42 -2.51 -6.70
CA TYR A 496 19.50 -2.03 -5.84
C TYR A 496 18.90 -1.54 -4.51
N ILE A 497 19.75 -1.40 -3.50
CA ILE A 497 19.39 -0.87 -2.19
C ILE A 497 20.29 0.34 -1.92
N ASP A 498 19.74 1.55 -1.99
CA ASP A 498 20.44 2.79 -1.63
C ASP A 498 19.68 3.50 -0.51
N LEU A 499 20.15 3.34 0.73
CA LEU A 499 19.58 3.98 1.91
C LEU A 499 19.92 5.47 2.00
N THR A 500 20.52 6.05 0.96
CA THR A 500 20.76 7.51 0.85
C THR A 500 19.81 8.18 -0.13
N GLU A 501 19.00 7.43 -0.88
CA GLU A 501 18.08 7.95 -1.90
C GLU A 501 16.67 8.20 -1.30
N CYS A 502 16.43 9.40 -0.80
CA CYS A 502 15.09 9.84 -0.40
C CYS A 502 14.43 10.75 -1.47
N PRO A 503 13.11 10.64 -1.68
CA PRO A 503 12.15 9.80 -0.97
C PRO A 503 12.01 8.39 -1.55
N TYR A 504 12.68 8.05 -2.66
CA TYR A 504 12.42 6.81 -3.39
C TYR A 504 12.54 5.55 -2.51
N MET A 505 13.58 5.46 -1.69
CA MET A 505 13.87 4.33 -0.82
C MET A 505 13.28 4.45 0.60
N TRP A 506 12.28 5.32 0.80
CA TRP A 506 11.55 5.38 2.07
C TRP A 506 10.88 4.02 2.37
N PRO A 507 10.86 3.53 3.63
CA PRO A 507 11.33 4.21 4.85
C PRO A 507 12.83 4.06 5.08
N TYR A 508 13.51 3.12 4.42
CA TYR A 508 14.90 2.77 4.69
C TYR A 508 15.88 3.94 4.56
N CYS A 509 15.61 4.92 3.70
CA CYS A 509 16.48 6.08 3.53
C CYS A 509 16.35 7.14 4.66
N SER A 510 15.30 7.06 5.48
CA SER A 510 14.96 8.08 6.49
C SER A 510 15.74 7.95 7.81
N GLN A 511 16.38 6.80 8.02
CA GLN A 511 17.20 6.52 9.19
C GLN A 511 18.54 5.88 8.76
N PRO A 512 19.70 6.45 9.16
CA PRO A 512 20.98 5.79 8.96
C PRO A 512 21.14 4.62 9.93
N ILE A 513 21.92 3.62 9.55
CA ILE A 513 22.23 2.46 10.40
C ILE A 513 23.39 2.78 11.35
N TYR A 514 23.49 2.04 12.44
CA TYR A 514 24.54 2.19 13.45
C TYR A 514 24.79 0.87 14.19
N TYR A 515 25.94 0.74 14.84
CA TYR A 515 26.28 -0.50 15.55
C TYR A 515 25.45 -0.65 16.83
N GLY A 516 24.89 -1.84 17.04
CA GLY A 516 24.06 -2.18 18.21
C GLY A 516 22.56 -1.97 18.02
N GLY A 517 22.12 -1.40 16.89
CA GLY A 517 20.70 -1.33 16.52
C GLY A 517 20.19 -2.64 15.90
N MET A 518 18.86 -2.80 15.84
CA MET A 518 18.26 -3.92 15.11
C MET A 518 18.62 -3.86 13.62
N PRO A 519 18.87 -5.01 12.97
CA PRO A 519 19.17 -5.06 11.54
C PRO A 519 18.02 -4.50 10.70
N THR A 520 18.34 -3.68 9.70
CA THR A 520 17.36 -3.24 8.72
C THR A 520 17.13 -4.35 7.71
N ILE A 521 15.90 -4.85 7.60
CA ILE A 521 15.53 -5.94 6.69
C ILE A 521 14.93 -5.33 5.42
N VAL A 522 15.53 -5.62 4.26
CA VAL A 522 14.98 -5.24 2.95
C VAL A 522 14.57 -6.51 2.21
N ASN A 523 13.29 -6.62 1.88
CA ASN A 523 12.75 -7.74 1.12
C ASN A 523 12.83 -7.48 -0.39
N VAL A 524 13.50 -8.40 -1.08
CA VAL A 524 13.75 -8.36 -2.53
C VAL A 524 13.04 -9.54 -3.18
N THR A 525 12.21 -9.25 -4.18
CA THR A 525 11.60 -10.28 -5.04
C THR A 525 12.59 -10.67 -6.13
N ILE A 526 12.90 -11.95 -6.21
CA ILE A 526 13.67 -12.56 -7.30
C ILE A 526 12.66 -12.94 -8.39
N LEU A 527 12.86 -12.45 -9.61
CA LEU A 527 12.08 -12.86 -10.78
C LEU A 527 12.93 -13.78 -11.64
N ASN A 528 12.45 -15.00 -11.89
CA ASN A 528 13.08 -16.01 -12.72
C ASN A 528 12.45 -16.06 -14.11
N GLY A 529 13.01 -15.34 -15.08
CA GLY A 529 12.53 -15.36 -16.46
C GLY A 529 13.04 -16.55 -17.29
N MET A 530 13.74 -17.52 -16.69
CA MET A 530 14.33 -18.69 -17.36
C MET A 530 13.42 -19.92 -17.40
N GLY A 531 12.50 -20.07 -16.44
CA GLY A 531 11.59 -21.21 -16.34
C GLY A 531 10.68 -21.16 -15.11
N VAL A 532 9.67 -22.04 -15.08
CA VAL A 532 8.63 -22.13 -14.02
C VAL A 532 9.18 -22.61 -12.66
N THR A 533 10.43 -23.07 -12.64
CA THR A 533 11.09 -23.42 -11.39
C THR A 533 12.51 -22.92 -11.44
N GLY A 534 12.98 -22.38 -10.33
CA GLY A 534 14.37 -22.00 -10.17
C GLY A 534 14.91 -22.50 -8.84
N ARG A 535 16.23 -22.61 -8.74
CA ARG A 535 16.92 -22.87 -7.49
C ARG A 535 18.07 -21.90 -7.32
N ILE A 536 18.28 -21.45 -6.10
CA ILE A 536 19.49 -20.72 -5.74
C ILE A 536 20.59 -21.76 -5.56
N VAL A 537 21.63 -21.72 -6.41
CA VAL A 537 22.66 -22.79 -6.50
C VAL A 537 23.53 -22.81 -5.25
N ASP A 538 24.04 -21.64 -4.89
CA ASP A 538 24.93 -21.43 -3.75
C ASP A 538 24.36 -20.34 -2.84
N LYS A 539 24.85 -20.27 -1.61
CA LYS A 539 24.47 -19.19 -0.69
C LYS A 539 24.84 -17.83 -1.31
N PRO A 540 24.00 -16.79 -1.14
CA PRO A 540 24.35 -15.45 -1.59
C PRO A 540 25.70 -14.98 -1.03
N ASP A 541 26.52 -14.40 -1.90
CA ASP A 541 27.87 -13.95 -1.55
C ASP A 541 27.90 -12.46 -1.27
N TRP A 542 28.46 -12.05 -0.13
CA TRP A 542 28.67 -10.64 0.21
C TRP A 542 30.05 -10.16 -0.24
N GLN A 543 30.08 -9.15 -1.12
CA GLN A 543 31.29 -8.56 -1.68
C GLN A 543 31.39 -7.06 -1.36
N PRO A 544 32.04 -6.70 -0.22
CA PRO A 544 32.23 -5.30 0.15
C PRO A 544 33.31 -4.63 -0.70
N TYR A 545 33.08 -3.36 -1.09
CA TYR A 545 34.09 -2.55 -1.78
C TYR A 545 34.99 -1.85 -0.77
N LEU A 546 36.26 -2.27 -0.66
CA LEU A 546 37.20 -1.72 0.32
C LEU A 546 37.48 -0.21 0.12
N PRO A 547 37.65 0.32 -1.10
CA PRO A 547 37.83 1.76 -1.30
C PRO A 547 36.61 2.61 -0.91
N GLN A 548 35.43 1.99 -0.74
CA GLN A 548 34.18 2.63 -0.31
C GLN A 548 33.72 2.11 1.06
N ASN A 549 34.65 1.64 1.90
CA ASN A 549 34.40 1.24 3.29
C ASN A 549 33.32 0.15 3.45
N GLY A 550 33.12 -0.71 2.44
CA GLY A 550 32.11 -1.76 2.47
C GLY A 550 32.30 -2.76 3.61
N ASP A 551 33.51 -2.85 4.14
CA ASP A 551 33.88 -3.69 5.28
C ASP A 551 33.26 -3.22 6.60
N TYR A 552 32.64 -2.03 6.64
CA TYR A 552 31.81 -1.55 7.75
C TYR A 552 30.37 -2.07 7.74
N ILE A 553 29.99 -2.87 6.75
CA ILE A 553 28.64 -3.44 6.63
C ILE A 553 28.71 -4.94 6.88
N GLU A 554 27.81 -5.42 7.72
CA GLU A 554 27.51 -6.84 7.90
C GLU A 554 26.13 -7.13 7.30
N VAL A 555 26.04 -8.22 6.53
CA VAL A 555 24.79 -8.66 5.91
C VAL A 555 24.50 -10.11 6.26
N ALA A 556 23.24 -10.43 6.48
CA ALA A 556 22.73 -11.79 6.60
C ALA A 556 21.55 -11.99 5.64
N PHE A 557 21.34 -13.23 5.23
CA PHE A 557 20.36 -13.58 4.20
C PHE A 557 19.35 -14.59 4.69
N SER A 558 18.08 -14.35 4.36
CA SER A 558 17.01 -15.37 4.39
C SER A 558 16.38 -15.40 3.01
N TYR A 559 16.17 -16.58 2.43
CA TYR A 559 15.73 -16.69 1.04
C TYR A 559 15.01 -18.01 0.76
N SER A 560 14.17 -18.00 -0.26
CA SER A 560 13.52 -19.21 -0.77
C SER A 560 14.53 -20.09 -1.52
N PRO A 561 14.76 -21.36 -1.13
CA PRO A 561 15.69 -22.24 -1.83
C PRO A 561 15.21 -22.59 -3.25
N VAL A 562 13.89 -22.68 -3.41
CA VAL A 562 13.20 -22.93 -4.67
C VAL A 562 12.37 -21.69 -5.03
N LEU A 563 12.48 -21.27 -6.28
CA LEU A 563 11.65 -20.22 -6.89
C LEU A 563 10.50 -20.92 -7.62
N TRP A 564 9.26 -20.63 -7.23
CA TRP A 564 8.07 -21.19 -7.85
C TRP A 564 6.86 -20.29 -7.59
N PRO A 565 5.99 -20.05 -8.59
CA PRO A 565 6.12 -20.48 -9.99
C PRO A 565 7.11 -19.68 -10.83
N TRP A 566 7.27 -18.37 -10.63
CA TRP A 566 8.28 -17.62 -11.40
C TRP A 566 9.13 -16.72 -10.53
N SER A 567 8.85 -16.71 -9.23
CA SER A 567 9.44 -15.79 -8.29
C SER A 567 9.85 -16.49 -7.01
N GLY A 568 10.69 -15.82 -6.25
CA GLY A 568 10.96 -16.15 -4.86
C GLY A 568 11.43 -14.91 -4.12
N TYR A 569 11.84 -15.09 -2.87
CA TYR A 569 12.26 -13.97 -2.01
C TYR A 569 13.71 -14.08 -1.59
N LEU A 570 14.31 -12.91 -1.37
CA LEU A 570 15.58 -12.68 -0.71
C LEU A 570 15.39 -11.53 0.28
N ALA A 571 15.39 -11.86 1.56
CA ALA A 571 15.44 -10.89 2.64
C ALA A 571 16.91 -10.64 3.02
N ILE A 572 17.31 -9.38 3.04
CA ILE A 572 18.67 -8.95 3.40
C ILE A 572 18.60 -8.19 4.70
N SER A 573 19.20 -8.75 5.75
CA SER A 573 19.38 -8.09 7.04
C SER A 573 20.70 -7.33 7.02
N ILE A 574 20.64 -6.00 7.13
CA ILE A 574 21.80 -5.11 7.03
C ILE A 574 22.09 -4.51 8.41
N SER A 575 23.34 -4.61 8.87
CA SER A 575 23.81 -4.02 10.13
C SER A 575 25.18 -3.36 9.97
N ALA A 576 25.51 -2.45 10.88
CA ALA A 576 26.84 -1.85 10.93
C ALA A 576 27.80 -2.75 11.71
N ALA A 577 28.99 -2.99 11.16
CA ALA A 577 30.02 -3.80 11.80
C ALA A 577 30.51 -3.15 13.11
N LYS A 578 31.01 -3.97 14.05
CA LYS A 578 31.52 -3.49 15.36
C LYS A 578 32.57 -2.38 15.26
N LYS A 579 33.46 -2.46 14.28
CA LYS A 579 34.50 -1.44 14.03
C LYS A 579 33.95 -0.09 13.52
N ALA A 580 32.70 -0.05 13.08
CA ALA A 580 32.02 1.16 12.64
C ALA A 580 31.28 1.89 13.78
N ALA A 581 31.37 1.41 15.02
CA ALA A 581 30.60 1.96 16.16
C ALA A 581 30.81 3.47 16.41
N ALA A 582 32.03 3.98 16.12
CA ALA A 582 32.37 5.40 16.25
C ALA A 582 32.58 6.09 14.89
N TRP A 583 32.21 5.42 13.79
CA TRP A 583 32.47 5.89 12.44
C TRP A 583 31.23 6.55 11.83
N GLU A 584 31.46 7.54 10.98
CA GLU A 584 30.42 8.20 10.20
C GLU A 584 30.81 8.21 8.72
N GLY A 585 29.88 7.83 7.85
CA GLY A 585 30.09 7.93 6.41
C GLY A 585 29.16 7.04 5.60
N ILE A 586 29.51 6.89 4.33
CA ILE A 586 28.80 6.02 3.38
C ILE A 586 29.64 4.78 3.13
N ALA A 587 29.02 3.62 3.29
CA ALA A 587 29.62 2.33 3.01
C ALA A 587 28.91 1.67 1.82
N GLN A 588 29.66 0.92 0.99
CA GLN A 588 29.13 0.31 -0.22
C GLN A 588 29.64 -1.13 -0.41
N GLY A 589 28.78 -1.99 -0.94
CA GLY A 589 29.13 -3.34 -1.39
C GLY A 589 28.06 -3.88 -2.32
N HIS A 590 28.14 -5.16 -2.64
CA HIS A 590 27.07 -5.82 -3.36
C HIS A 590 26.94 -7.29 -2.97
N VAL A 591 25.75 -7.83 -3.20
CA VAL A 591 25.44 -9.25 -3.03
C VAL A 591 25.41 -9.89 -4.42
N MET A 592 26.08 -11.02 -4.58
CA MET A 592 25.97 -11.85 -5.78
C MET A 592 25.11 -13.08 -5.51
N ILE A 593 24.20 -13.37 -6.44
CA ILE A 593 23.32 -14.55 -6.36
C ILE A 593 23.29 -15.22 -7.72
N THR A 594 23.43 -16.55 -7.72
CA THR A 594 23.32 -17.38 -8.92
C THR A 594 22.06 -18.23 -8.84
N ILE A 595 21.17 -18.02 -9.81
CA ILE A 595 19.95 -18.79 -9.98
C ILE A 595 20.18 -19.79 -11.12
N SER A 596 19.82 -21.05 -10.89
CA SER A 596 19.73 -22.08 -11.92
C SER A 596 18.27 -22.43 -12.19
N SER A 597 17.92 -22.64 -13.45
CA SER A 597 16.61 -23.09 -13.90
C SER A 597 16.80 -24.23 -14.91
N PRO A 598 15.93 -25.26 -14.90
CA PRO A 598 15.88 -26.23 -15.99
C PRO A 598 15.64 -25.51 -17.32
N ALA A 599 16.29 -25.97 -18.40
CA ALA A 599 16.00 -25.45 -19.74
C ALA A 599 14.69 -26.05 -20.28
N ASP A 600 13.83 -25.20 -20.84
CA ASP A 600 12.56 -25.59 -21.49
C ASP A 600 12.73 -26.24 -22.88
N ASP A 601 13.95 -26.34 -23.41
CA ASP A 601 14.21 -26.81 -24.77
C ASP A 601 14.30 -28.35 -24.84
N GLU A 602 13.34 -29.00 -25.51
CA GLU A 602 13.28 -30.46 -25.72
C GLU A 602 14.55 -31.02 -26.38
N SER A 603 15.33 -30.18 -27.07
CA SER A 603 16.61 -30.58 -27.70
C SER A 603 17.78 -30.69 -26.72
N LYS A 604 17.64 -30.19 -25.49
CA LYS A 604 18.67 -30.17 -24.43
C LYS A 604 18.11 -30.66 -23.09
N VAL A 605 17.40 -31.79 -23.11
CA VAL A 605 16.93 -32.48 -21.89
C VAL A 605 18.12 -32.66 -20.93
N GLY A 606 18.11 -31.92 -19.81
CA GLY A 606 19.15 -31.96 -18.78
C GLY A 606 20.14 -30.78 -18.75
N ALA A 607 20.05 -29.80 -19.66
CA ALA A 607 20.86 -28.59 -19.55
C ALA A 607 20.21 -27.57 -18.60
N GLU A 608 20.98 -27.06 -17.63
CA GLU A 608 20.53 -25.99 -16.73
C GLU A 608 20.95 -24.62 -17.27
N GLN A 609 20.02 -23.67 -17.29
CA GLN A 609 20.31 -22.26 -17.53
C GLN A 609 20.68 -21.60 -16.21
N THR A 610 21.79 -20.87 -16.20
CA THR A 610 22.25 -20.15 -15.01
C THR A 610 22.29 -18.64 -15.27
N SER A 611 21.86 -17.87 -14.28
CA SER A 611 21.87 -16.41 -14.30
C SER A 611 22.42 -15.89 -12.98
N THR A 612 23.54 -15.17 -13.03
CA THR A 612 24.12 -14.50 -11.87
C THR A 612 23.72 -13.03 -11.87
N VAL A 613 23.15 -12.56 -10.76
CA VAL A 613 22.66 -11.18 -10.59
C VAL A 613 23.42 -10.52 -9.45
N LYS A 614 23.70 -9.22 -9.59
CA LYS A 614 24.40 -8.40 -8.61
C LYS A 614 23.44 -7.37 -8.00
N LEU A 615 23.27 -7.40 -6.68
CA LEU A 615 22.47 -6.41 -5.94
C LEU A 615 23.38 -5.42 -5.20
N PRO A 616 23.49 -4.17 -5.66
CA PRO A 616 24.28 -3.15 -4.99
C PRO A 616 23.62 -2.69 -3.70
N ILE A 617 24.41 -2.52 -2.64
CA ILE A 617 23.98 -2.03 -1.33
C ILE A 617 24.82 -0.80 -0.96
N LYS A 618 24.14 0.31 -0.71
CA LYS A 618 24.74 1.56 -0.22
C LYS A 618 23.99 2.03 1.01
N VAL A 619 24.73 2.26 2.08
CA VAL A 619 24.18 2.61 3.39
C VAL A 619 24.92 3.81 3.97
N LYS A 620 24.17 4.64 4.69
CA LYS A 620 24.74 5.68 5.55
C LYS A 620 24.88 5.11 6.97
N ILE A 621 26.10 5.12 7.49
CA ILE A 621 26.40 4.70 8.85
C ILE A 621 26.69 5.95 9.69
N VAL A 622 26.17 5.98 10.91
CA VAL A 622 26.47 7.00 11.91
C VAL A 622 27.03 6.36 13.18
N PRO A 623 27.74 7.13 14.01
CA PRO A 623 28.16 6.66 15.32
C PRO A 623 26.94 6.22 16.14
N THR A 624 27.14 5.17 16.92
CA THR A 624 26.12 4.59 17.80
C THR A 624 25.45 5.69 18.66
N PRO A 625 24.15 6.00 18.43
CA PRO A 625 23.48 7.11 19.10
C PRO A 625 23.39 6.92 20.61
N PRO A 626 23.20 7.97 21.42
CA PRO A 626 22.91 7.82 22.84
C PRO A 626 21.72 6.88 23.09
N ARG A 627 21.81 6.01 24.11
CA ARG A 627 20.78 5.03 24.46
C ARG A 627 19.38 5.64 24.62
N ASN A 628 19.30 6.80 25.25
CA ASN A 628 18.08 7.57 25.49
C ASN A 628 17.42 8.15 24.22
N LYS A 629 18.06 8.03 23.05
CA LYS A 629 17.49 8.41 21.75
C LYS A 629 17.05 7.19 20.93
N ARG A 630 17.22 5.98 21.43
CA ARG A 630 16.87 4.73 20.73
C ARG A 630 15.59 4.14 21.31
N ILE A 631 14.60 3.94 20.46
CA ILE A 631 13.27 3.46 20.79
C ILE A 631 13.06 2.15 20.05
N LEU A 632 12.67 1.12 20.79
CA LEU A 632 12.29 -0.17 20.23
C LEU A 632 10.78 -0.22 20.11
N TRP A 633 10.25 -0.40 18.90
CA TRP A 633 8.85 -0.64 18.62
C TRP A 633 8.57 -2.13 18.69
N ASP A 634 7.59 -2.53 19.49
CA ASP A 634 7.13 -3.92 19.55
C ASP A 634 6.18 -4.24 18.39
N GLN A 635 6.67 -4.99 17.39
CA GLN A 635 5.83 -5.48 16.28
C GLN A 635 5.37 -6.91 16.50
N TYR A 636 6.06 -7.66 17.36
CA TYR A 636 5.80 -9.08 17.54
C TYR A 636 4.45 -9.34 18.18
N HIS A 637 3.90 -8.38 18.93
CA HIS A 637 2.61 -8.52 19.60
C HIS A 637 1.42 -7.84 18.89
N ASN A 638 1.61 -7.27 17.70
CA ASN A 638 0.50 -6.94 16.80
C ASN A 638 0.16 -8.16 15.93
N LEU A 639 -1.11 -8.36 15.58
CA LEU A 639 -1.54 -9.46 14.73
C LEU A 639 -1.58 -9.02 13.26
N CYS A 640 -1.25 -9.96 12.37
CA CYS A 640 -1.38 -9.72 10.93
C CYS A 640 -2.84 -9.94 10.53
N TYR A 641 -3.42 -9.05 9.72
CA TYR A 641 -4.77 -9.20 9.16
C TYR A 641 -4.73 -9.90 7.79
N PRO A 642 -5.78 -10.64 7.37
CA PRO A 642 -7.08 -10.93 7.99
C PRO A 642 -7.20 -12.43 8.31
N PRO A 643 -6.91 -12.84 9.54
CA PRO A 643 -7.24 -14.20 9.90
C PRO A 643 -8.49 -14.24 10.82
N GLY A 644 -8.82 -13.18 11.58
CA GLY A 644 -9.99 -13.10 12.50
C GLY A 644 -10.70 -11.73 12.54
N TYR A 645 -11.74 -11.58 13.39
CA TYR A 645 -12.41 -10.28 13.62
C TYR A 645 -11.71 -9.53 14.76
N PHE A 646 -10.93 -8.54 14.36
CA PHE A 646 -10.30 -7.55 15.21
C PHE A 646 -11.02 -6.22 14.99
N PRO A 647 -11.77 -5.73 16.00
CA PRO A 647 -12.53 -4.51 15.85
C PRO A 647 -11.60 -3.31 15.87
N ARG A 648 -11.98 -2.23 15.18
CA ARG A 648 -11.22 -0.96 15.26
C ARG A 648 -11.14 -0.41 16.68
N ASP A 649 -10.08 0.37 16.90
CA ASP A 649 -9.88 1.15 18.12
C ASP A 649 -11.03 2.10 18.38
N ASN A 650 -11.43 2.88 17.37
CA ASN A 650 -12.51 3.85 17.49
C ASN A 650 -13.90 3.27 17.16
N LEU A 651 -14.68 2.98 18.20
CA LEU A 651 -16.03 2.40 18.08
C LEU A 651 -17.09 3.31 17.43
N ARG A 652 -16.81 4.61 17.20
CA ARG A 652 -17.71 5.45 16.40
C ARG A 652 -17.70 5.10 14.92
N MET A 653 -16.65 4.44 14.44
CA MET A 653 -16.47 4.07 13.04
C MET A 653 -17.28 2.82 12.65
N LYS A 654 -18.60 2.97 12.54
CA LYS A 654 -19.51 1.85 12.27
C LYS A 654 -19.48 1.29 10.85
N ASN A 655 -18.95 2.06 9.89
CA ASN A 655 -18.98 1.69 8.47
C ASN A 655 -17.83 0.75 8.07
N ASP A 656 -16.81 0.63 8.92
CA ASP A 656 -15.63 -0.20 8.69
C ASP A 656 -15.19 -0.80 10.02
N PRO A 657 -15.78 -1.93 10.42
CA PRO A 657 -15.60 -2.46 11.76
C PRO A 657 -14.24 -3.12 11.99
N LEU A 658 -13.49 -3.43 10.92
CA LEU A 658 -12.26 -4.20 10.99
C LEU A 658 -11.03 -3.30 10.94
N ASP A 659 -10.01 -3.62 11.73
CA ASP A 659 -8.68 -3.07 11.49
C ASP A 659 -7.97 -3.88 10.41
N TRP A 660 -7.64 -3.24 9.29
CA TRP A 660 -6.98 -3.87 8.14
C TRP A 660 -5.62 -3.24 7.83
N ASN A 661 -5.19 -2.25 8.61
CA ASN A 661 -4.07 -1.38 8.24
C ASN A 661 -2.69 -1.90 8.72
N GLY A 662 -2.69 -3.00 9.49
CA GLY A 662 -1.52 -3.84 9.75
C GLY A 662 -0.53 -3.28 10.76
N ASP A 663 -1.00 -2.52 11.75
CA ASP A 663 -0.30 -1.94 12.91
C ASP A 663 1.21 -1.99 12.86
N HIS A 664 1.75 -1.19 11.94
CA HIS A 664 3.17 -1.08 11.70
C HIS A 664 3.57 0.38 11.68
N ILE A 665 4.76 0.66 12.17
CA ILE A 665 5.35 2.00 12.23
C ILE A 665 5.50 2.71 10.86
N HIS A 666 5.25 2.00 9.77
CA HIS A 666 5.36 2.49 8.38
C HIS A 666 4.04 2.31 7.59
N THR A 667 2.96 1.86 8.24
CA THR A 667 1.61 1.80 7.68
C THR A 667 0.75 2.89 8.30
N ASN A 668 -0.03 2.56 9.31
CA ASN A 668 -0.99 3.43 9.99
C ASN A 668 -0.33 4.28 11.09
N PHE A 669 0.82 3.88 11.62
CA PHE A 669 1.63 4.70 12.55
C PHE A 669 2.73 5.52 11.84
N ARG A 670 2.56 5.78 10.54
CA ARG A 670 3.59 6.41 9.69
C ARG A 670 3.88 7.85 10.07
N ASP A 671 2.89 8.67 10.40
CA ASP A 671 3.13 10.05 10.79
C ASP A 671 3.79 10.13 12.17
N MET A 672 3.43 9.23 13.09
CA MET A 672 4.12 9.10 14.38
C MET A 672 5.61 8.80 14.17
N TYR A 673 5.94 7.85 13.28
CA TYR A 673 7.34 7.57 12.91
C TYR A 673 8.06 8.84 12.43
N GLN A 674 7.46 9.54 11.47
CA GLN A 674 8.06 10.75 10.90
C GLN A 674 8.26 11.84 11.95
N HIS A 675 7.30 12.00 12.86
CA HIS A 675 7.39 12.92 13.99
C HIS A 675 8.58 12.56 14.90
N LEU A 676 8.67 11.31 15.34
CA LEU A 676 9.78 10.83 16.19
C LEU A 676 11.14 10.99 15.52
N ARG A 677 11.23 10.70 14.22
CA ARG A 677 12.44 10.93 13.42
C ARG A 677 12.81 12.40 13.34
N SER A 678 11.83 13.30 13.20
CA SER A 678 12.05 14.75 13.18
C SER A 678 12.59 15.28 14.52
N MET A 679 12.23 14.62 15.63
CA MET A 679 12.72 14.88 16.99
C MET A 679 14.10 14.24 17.29
N GLY A 680 14.67 13.53 16.32
CA GLY A 680 15.99 12.92 16.39
C GLY A 680 16.05 11.60 17.16
N TYR A 681 14.91 10.92 17.35
CA TYR A 681 14.88 9.55 17.88
C TYR A 681 15.16 8.53 16.78
N PHE A 682 15.88 7.47 17.11
CA PHE A 682 16.08 6.30 16.27
C PHE A 682 15.08 5.24 16.68
N ILE A 683 14.36 4.70 15.69
CA ILE A 683 13.32 3.71 15.95
C ILE A 683 13.65 2.42 15.21
N GLU A 684 13.58 1.32 15.95
CA GLU A 684 13.83 -0.03 15.48
C GLU A 684 12.58 -0.90 15.66
N VAL A 685 12.35 -1.84 14.74
CA VAL A 685 11.18 -2.73 14.77
C VAL A 685 11.59 -4.09 15.35
N LEU A 686 10.96 -4.50 16.45
CA LEU A 686 11.17 -5.78 17.11
C LEU A 686 10.16 -6.81 16.58
N GLY A 687 10.61 -7.69 15.68
CA GLY A 687 9.80 -8.76 15.09
C GLY A 687 9.93 -10.12 15.80
N SER A 688 10.37 -10.15 17.06
CA SER A 688 10.62 -11.38 17.82
C SER A 688 10.21 -11.21 19.29
N PRO A 689 10.01 -12.31 20.05
CA PRO A 689 9.67 -12.22 21.47
C PRO A 689 10.66 -11.35 22.26
N PHE A 690 10.20 -10.77 23.36
CA PHE A 690 11.03 -9.92 24.21
C PHE A 690 12.29 -10.64 24.66
N THR A 691 12.28 -11.96 24.86
CA THR A 691 13.45 -12.74 25.23
C THR A 691 14.64 -12.62 24.27
N CYS A 692 14.43 -12.13 23.04
CA CYS A 692 15.43 -12.15 21.96
C CYS A 692 16.25 -10.88 21.74
N PHE A 693 15.92 -9.76 22.40
CA PHE A 693 16.70 -8.52 22.26
C PHE A 693 17.50 -8.16 23.52
N ASP A 694 18.56 -7.38 23.34
CA ASP A 694 19.37 -6.82 24.43
C ASP A 694 18.85 -5.42 24.81
N ALA A 695 18.16 -5.30 25.95
CA ALA A 695 17.63 -4.03 26.43
C ALA A 695 18.67 -3.00 26.86
N SER A 696 19.93 -3.42 27.08
CA SER A 696 20.99 -2.47 27.40
C SER A 696 21.26 -1.49 26.24
N GLN A 697 20.89 -1.88 25.01
CA GLN A 697 21.03 -1.03 23.82
C GLN A 697 19.95 0.05 23.69
N TYR A 698 18.78 -0.12 24.31
CA TYR A 698 17.61 0.73 24.08
C TYR A 698 17.22 1.51 25.33
N GLY A 699 16.77 2.76 25.14
CA GLY A 699 16.27 3.59 26.24
C GLY A 699 14.81 3.26 26.58
N THR A 700 13.99 3.05 25.56
CA THR A 700 12.55 2.88 25.69
C THR A 700 12.04 1.76 24.80
N LEU A 701 11.22 0.86 25.35
CA LEU A 701 10.34 -0.06 24.62
C LEU A 701 8.96 0.60 24.49
N LEU A 702 8.48 0.73 23.26
CA LEU A 702 7.19 1.31 22.92
C LEU A 702 6.26 0.19 22.44
N MET A 703 5.19 -0.04 23.20
CA MET A 703 4.12 -0.98 22.92
C MET A 703 2.86 -0.18 22.61
N VAL A 704 2.31 -0.38 21.43
CA VAL A 704 1.11 0.32 20.95
C VAL A 704 0.19 -0.70 20.33
N ASP A 705 -1.06 -0.67 20.75
CA ASP A 705 -2.14 -1.53 20.26
C ASP A 705 -1.76 -3.02 20.18
N SER A 706 -1.36 -3.59 21.31
CA SER A 706 -0.94 -4.99 21.38
C SER A 706 -2.13 -5.93 21.50
N GLU A 707 -2.30 -6.81 20.52
CA GLU A 707 -3.44 -7.73 20.39
C GLU A 707 -3.09 -9.19 20.75
N GLU A 708 -1.81 -9.48 20.90
CA GLU A 708 -1.26 -10.81 21.15
C GLU A 708 -1.08 -11.12 22.65
N GLU A 709 -0.98 -12.41 22.98
CA GLU A 709 -0.60 -12.90 24.30
C GLU A 709 0.92 -12.85 24.54
N TYR A 710 1.37 -12.98 25.79
CA TYR A 710 2.79 -12.98 26.15
C TYR A 710 3.23 -14.33 26.70
N PHE A 711 4.44 -14.77 26.36
CA PHE A 711 5.03 -15.94 27.01
C PHE A 711 5.41 -15.60 28.47
N PRO A 712 5.25 -16.54 29.43
CA PRO A 712 5.66 -16.32 30.82
C PRO A 712 7.13 -15.90 30.97
N GLU A 713 8.01 -16.41 30.11
CA GLU A 713 9.43 -16.07 30.05
C GLU A 713 9.67 -14.61 29.67
N GLU A 714 8.82 -14.03 28.83
CA GLU A 714 8.90 -12.61 28.42
C GLU A 714 8.59 -11.68 29.59
N ILE A 715 7.58 -12.01 30.39
CA ILE A 715 7.20 -11.23 31.58
C ILE A 715 8.39 -11.15 32.55
N ILE A 716 9.03 -12.29 32.83
CA ILE A 716 10.20 -12.36 33.72
C ILE A 716 11.38 -11.58 33.15
N LYS A 717 11.62 -11.72 31.84
CA LYS A 717 12.70 -11.02 31.15
C LYS A 717 12.48 -9.51 31.16
N LEU A 718 11.28 -9.05 30.82
CA LEU A 718 10.95 -7.63 30.75
C LEU A 718 11.08 -6.97 32.12
N ARG A 719 10.64 -7.65 33.19
CA ARG A 719 10.85 -7.18 34.56
C ARG A 719 12.32 -6.86 34.85
N ARG A 720 13.20 -7.81 34.56
CA ARG A 720 14.64 -7.67 34.78
C ARG A 720 15.21 -6.50 33.99
N ASP A 721 14.78 -6.33 32.76
CA ASP A 721 15.28 -5.27 31.89
C ASP A 721 14.83 -3.88 32.32
N VAL A 722 13.59 -3.76 32.79
CA VAL A 722 13.07 -2.53 33.38
C VAL A 722 13.80 -2.21 34.68
N ASP A 723 14.04 -3.20 35.54
CA ASP A 723 14.83 -3.02 36.77
C ASP A 723 16.27 -2.55 36.45
N ASN A 724 16.81 -2.93 35.29
CA ASN A 724 18.12 -2.51 34.76
C ASN A 724 18.07 -1.23 33.91
N GLY A 725 16.97 -0.47 33.95
CA GLY A 725 16.90 0.87 33.36
C GLY A 725 16.29 0.95 31.97
N LEU A 726 15.63 -0.10 31.44
CA LEU A 726 14.77 0.01 30.25
C LEU A 726 13.46 0.72 30.64
N SER A 727 13.09 1.77 29.94
CA SER A 727 11.77 2.38 30.11
C SER A 727 10.72 1.69 29.25
N LEU A 728 9.49 1.63 29.73
CA LEU A 728 8.34 1.01 29.06
C LEU A 728 7.25 2.07 28.83
N VAL A 729 6.74 2.16 27.61
CA VAL A 729 5.60 3.01 27.25
C VAL A 729 4.54 2.12 26.62
N VAL A 730 3.35 2.11 27.20
CA VAL A 730 2.21 1.31 26.72
C VAL A 730 1.08 2.26 26.34
N PHE A 731 0.73 2.26 25.05
CA PHE A 731 -0.53 2.76 24.53
C PHE A 731 -1.43 1.54 24.29
N SER A 732 -2.56 1.50 24.98
CA SER A 732 -3.58 0.46 24.85
C SER A 732 -4.82 1.05 24.22
N ASP A 733 -5.77 0.20 23.85
CA ASP A 733 -7.13 0.60 23.48
C ASP A 733 -8.13 -0.05 24.41
N TRP A 734 -9.37 -0.24 23.96
CA TRP A 734 -10.44 -0.79 24.77
C TRP A 734 -10.51 -2.31 24.76
N TYR A 735 -11.04 -2.85 25.86
CA TYR A 735 -11.48 -4.24 25.95
C TYR A 735 -12.66 -4.34 26.91
N ASN A 736 -13.82 -4.69 26.38
CA ASN A 736 -15.00 -4.92 27.20
C ASN A 736 -15.83 -6.04 26.61
N THR A 737 -15.94 -7.16 27.34
CA THR A 737 -16.60 -8.38 26.85
C THR A 737 -18.08 -8.17 26.52
N SER A 738 -18.77 -7.28 27.25
CA SER A 738 -20.18 -6.95 26.98
C SER A 738 -20.32 -6.15 25.69
N VAL A 739 -19.44 -5.16 25.47
CA VAL A 739 -19.40 -4.37 24.23
C VAL A 739 -19.01 -5.24 23.05
N MET A 740 -17.96 -6.06 23.17
CA MET A 740 -17.52 -7.02 22.15
C MET A 740 -18.68 -7.94 21.71
N ARG A 741 -19.47 -8.48 22.65
CA ARG A 741 -20.66 -9.29 22.35
C ARG A 741 -21.77 -8.51 21.63
N LYS A 742 -21.78 -7.18 21.72
CA LYS A 742 -22.76 -6.29 21.08
C LYS A 742 -22.29 -5.78 19.72
N VAL A 743 -21.00 -5.51 19.55
CA VAL A 743 -20.39 -5.13 18.26
C VAL A 743 -20.11 -6.32 17.36
N LYS A 744 -20.48 -7.54 17.79
CA LYS A 744 -20.64 -8.65 16.87
C LYS A 744 -21.58 -8.22 15.75
N PHE A 745 -21.16 -8.44 14.52
CA PHE A 745 -22.05 -8.28 13.39
C PHE A 745 -22.43 -9.66 12.91
N TYR A 746 -23.70 -9.79 12.56
CA TYR A 746 -24.09 -10.89 11.72
C TYR A 746 -23.55 -10.54 10.36
N ASP A 747 -22.52 -11.25 9.96
CA ASP A 747 -22.10 -11.14 8.59
C ASP A 747 -23.23 -11.75 7.77
N GLU A 748 -23.99 -10.95 7.03
CA GLU A 748 -25.05 -11.51 6.18
C GLU A 748 -24.48 -12.49 5.16
N ASN A 749 -23.20 -12.32 4.89
CA ASN A 749 -22.51 -13.03 3.88
C ASN A 749 -22.06 -14.40 4.49
N THR A 750 -21.43 -14.49 5.69
CA THR A 750 -21.01 -15.77 6.32
C THR A 750 -22.14 -15.95 7.25
N ARG A 751 -23.04 -16.89 7.17
CA ARG A 751 -24.23 -16.82 8.06
C ARG A 751 -23.95 -17.12 9.55
N GLN A 752 -22.76 -16.76 10.00
CA GLN A 752 -22.16 -16.81 11.29
C GLN A 752 -22.11 -15.40 11.87
N TRP A 753 -22.29 -15.35 13.17
CA TRP A 753 -21.95 -14.16 13.93
C TRP A 753 -20.43 -14.08 14.02
N TRP A 754 -19.85 -13.01 13.48
CA TRP A 754 -18.46 -12.69 13.77
C TRP A 754 -18.42 -12.06 15.14
N MET A 755 -17.77 -12.76 16.06
CA MET A 755 -17.49 -12.23 17.39
C MET A 755 -16.04 -11.75 17.41
N PRO A 756 -15.77 -10.58 17.99
CA PRO A 756 -14.40 -10.11 18.17
C PRO A 756 -13.55 -11.14 18.92
N ASP A 757 -12.37 -11.46 18.39
CA ASP A 757 -11.42 -12.36 19.08
C ASP A 757 -10.69 -11.63 20.23
N THR A 758 -10.51 -10.32 20.10
CA THR A 758 -10.05 -9.37 21.13
C THR A 758 -10.78 -8.02 20.99
N GLY A 759 -10.55 -7.08 21.92
CA GLY A 759 -11.00 -5.68 21.83
C GLY A 759 -10.18 -4.90 20.80
N GLY A 760 -10.02 -3.58 20.97
CA GLY A 760 -9.00 -2.84 20.22
C GLY A 760 -7.62 -3.42 20.54
N ALA A 761 -7.27 -3.44 21.84
CA ALA A 761 -6.08 -4.13 22.34
C ALA A 761 -6.45 -5.35 23.21
N ASN A 762 -5.53 -6.31 23.37
CA ASN A 762 -5.69 -7.44 24.29
C ASN A 762 -5.35 -7.05 25.73
N ILE A 763 -6.23 -6.26 26.36
CA ILE A 763 -6.03 -5.77 27.73
C ILE A 763 -5.82 -6.90 28.76
N PRO A 764 -6.54 -8.04 28.76
CA PRO A 764 -6.26 -9.12 29.70
C PRO A 764 -4.80 -9.60 29.63
N ALA A 765 -4.25 -9.76 28.42
CA ALA A 765 -2.84 -10.13 28.24
C ALA A 765 -1.88 -9.02 28.71
N LEU A 766 -2.17 -7.76 28.39
CA LEU A 766 -1.41 -6.61 28.90
C LEU A 766 -1.44 -6.52 30.43
N ASN A 767 -2.59 -6.82 31.05
CA ASN A 767 -2.72 -6.83 32.50
C ASN A 767 -1.90 -7.96 33.14
N ASP A 768 -1.85 -9.14 32.53
CA ASP A 768 -0.98 -10.24 32.98
C ASP A 768 0.50 -9.80 32.93
N LEU A 769 0.92 -9.13 31.86
CA LEU A 769 2.27 -8.55 31.72
C LEU A 769 2.55 -7.47 32.77
N LEU A 770 1.61 -6.55 33.03
CA LEU A 770 1.76 -5.40 33.91
C LEU A 770 1.58 -5.72 35.40
N SER A 771 0.96 -6.87 35.71
CA SER A 771 0.62 -7.31 37.08
C SER A 771 1.82 -7.33 38.03
N ILE A 772 3.02 -7.59 37.50
CA ILE A 772 4.29 -7.64 38.25
C ILE A 772 4.67 -6.30 38.91
N TRP A 773 4.18 -5.18 38.37
CA TRP A 773 4.37 -3.84 38.93
C TRP A 773 3.13 -3.35 39.69
N GLY A 774 2.12 -4.21 39.90
CA GLY A 774 0.86 -3.81 40.53
C GLY A 774 0.03 -2.86 39.66
N MET A 775 0.18 -2.94 38.34
CA MET A 775 -0.51 -2.11 37.36
C MET A 775 -1.55 -2.92 36.59
N ALA A 776 -2.68 -2.30 36.25
CA ALA A 776 -3.68 -2.91 35.38
C ALA A 776 -4.61 -1.84 34.79
N PHE A 777 -5.09 -2.07 33.56
CA PHE A 777 -6.20 -1.37 32.95
C PHE A 777 -7.55 -2.00 33.34
N SER A 778 -8.60 -1.19 33.30
CA SER A 778 -10.00 -1.56 33.54
C SER A 778 -10.70 -2.03 32.27
N ASP A 779 -11.90 -2.61 32.41
CA ASP A 779 -12.85 -2.84 31.30
C ASP A 779 -13.70 -1.60 30.93
N GLY A 780 -13.50 -0.46 31.62
CA GLY A 780 -14.20 0.79 31.36
C GLY A 780 -13.83 1.36 29.98
N LEU A 781 -14.83 1.86 29.25
CA LEU A 781 -14.70 2.36 27.88
C LEU A 781 -15.19 3.80 27.81
N TYR A 782 -14.28 4.72 27.50
CA TYR A 782 -14.53 6.15 27.62
C TYR A 782 -14.25 6.92 26.34
N GLU A 783 -14.97 8.02 26.16
CA GLU A 783 -14.77 8.90 25.02
C GLU A 783 -14.97 10.37 25.38
N GLY A 784 -14.14 11.25 24.82
CA GLY A 784 -14.42 12.68 24.77
C GLY A 784 -13.20 13.53 24.44
N ASP A 785 -13.47 14.79 24.12
CA ASP A 785 -12.42 15.80 24.01
C ASP A 785 -12.01 16.28 25.41
N PHE A 786 -10.71 16.43 25.61
CA PHE A 786 -10.15 17.00 26.82
C PHE A 786 -9.02 17.96 26.50
N THR A 787 -8.67 18.81 27.46
CA THR A 787 -7.52 19.71 27.31
C THR A 787 -6.49 19.40 28.37
N LEU A 788 -5.23 19.34 27.94
CA LEU A 788 -4.08 19.20 28.83
C LEU A 788 -3.09 20.31 28.45
N GLU A 789 -2.81 21.21 29.39
CA GLU A 789 -1.93 22.38 29.20
C GLU A 789 -2.26 23.27 27.99
N SER A 790 -3.55 23.49 27.70
CA SER A 790 -4.05 24.28 26.55
C SER A 790 -3.91 23.60 25.17
N GLN A 791 -3.53 22.32 25.12
CA GLN A 791 -3.67 21.51 23.91
C GLN A 791 -4.95 20.71 23.97
N GLU A 792 -5.72 20.73 22.90
CA GLU A 792 -6.92 19.91 22.76
C GLU A 792 -6.54 18.52 22.28
N MET A 793 -7.05 17.51 22.96
CA MET A 793 -6.90 16.11 22.62
C MET A 793 -8.27 15.45 22.53
N ASN A 794 -8.31 14.31 21.86
CA ASN A 794 -9.47 13.45 21.81
C ASN A 794 -9.09 12.10 22.43
N TYR A 795 -9.93 11.60 23.34
CA TYR A 795 -9.86 10.25 23.85
C TYR A 795 -10.90 9.42 23.10
N ALA A 796 -10.45 8.52 22.23
CA ALA A 796 -11.29 7.82 21.27
C ALA A 796 -11.46 6.36 21.67
N SER A 797 -12.52 6.03 22.41
CA SER A 797 -12.81 4.65 22.80
C SER A 797 -11.68 4.00 23.61
N GLY A 798 -11.04 4.76 24.51
CA GLY A 798 -9.94 4.25 25.32
C GLY A 798 -10.38 3.60 26.63
N CYS A 799 -9.51 2.78 27.22
CA CYS A 799 -9.69 2.18 28.54
C CYS A 799 -9.19 3.09 29.68
N SER A 800 -9.58 2.83 30.93
CA SER A 800 -9.01 3.53 32.10
C SER A 800 -8.00 2.67 32.88
N ILE A 801 -7.20 3.29 33.74
CA ILE A 801 -6.26 2.60 34.62
C ILE A 801 -6.98 2.14 35.89
N ALA A 802 -7.08 0.82 36.12
CA ALA A 802 -7.74 0.24 37.29
C ALA A 802 -6.83 0.14 38.51
N LYS A 803 -5.55 -0.16 38.30
CA LYS A 803 -4.55 -0.33 39.36
C LYS A 803 -3.27 0.40 38.98
N PHE A 804 -2.72 1.15 39.92
CA PHE A 804 -1.44 1.82 39.75
C PHE A 804 -0.72 1.99 41.09
N PRO A 805 0.63 1.91 41.15
CA PRO A 805 1.39 2.07 42.40
C PRO A 805 1.14 3.42 43.10
N GLU A 806 1.13 3.42 44.43
CA GLU A 806 0.85 4.61 45.25
C GLU A 806 1.85 5.76 45.05
N ASP A 807 3.11 5.44 44.76
CA ASP A 807 4.16 6.42 44.48
C ASP A 807 4.10 6.97 43.03
N GLY A 808 3.18 6.45 42.21
CA GLY A 808 2.96 6.87 40.84
C GLY A 808 2.23 8.20 40.70
N VAL A 809 2.34 8.80 39.52
CA VAL A 809 1.54 9.96 39.11
C VAL A 809 0.42 9.49 38.21
N VAL A 810 -0.83 9.79 38.57
CA VAL A 810 -1.99 9.49 37.73
C VAL A 810 -2.71 10.79 37.38
N ILE A 811 -3.01 10.97 36.10
CA ILE A 811 -3.82 12.05 35.57
C ILE A 811 -5.15 11.45 35.12
N ALA A 812 -6.22 12.10 35.54
CA ALA A 812 -7.57 11.69 35.24
C ALA A 812 -8.34 12.80 34.52
N GLN A 813 -9.39 12.45 33.81
CA GLN A 813 -10.21 13.39 33.04
C GLN A 813 -11.68 13.01 33.14
N THR A 814 -12.55 13.91 32.69
CA THR A 814 -13.99 13.67 32.66
C THR A 814 -14.41 13.28 31.24
N PHE A 815 -15.04 12.12 31.10
CA PHE A 815 -15.43 11.57 29.79
C PHE A 815 -16.86 11.07 29.78
N LYS A 816 -17.36 10.76 28.59
CA LYS A 816 -18.60 10.02 28.42
C LYS A 816 -18.30 8.53 28.53
N ASP A 817 -19.17 7.80 29.21
CA ASP A 817 -19.13 6.33 29.24
C ASP A 817 -19.69 5.79 27.92
N GLN A 818 -18.78 5.51 26.99
CA GLN A 818 -19.14 5.00 25.68
C GLN A 818 -19.54 3.52 25.74
N GLY A 819 -19.07 2.76 26.74
CA GLY A 819 -19.55 1.40 27.00
C GLY A 819 -21.04 1.38 27.32
N LEU A 820 -21.49 2.27 28.20
CA LEU A 820 -22.91 2.45 28.51
C LEU A 820 -23.70 2.96 27.30
N GLU A 821 -23.15 3.89 26.51
CA GLU A 821 -23.77 4.39 25.27
C GLU A 821 -23.99 3.23 24.28
N VAL A 822 -22.98 2.40 24.06
CA VAL A 822 -23.09 1.25 23.16
C VAL A 822 -24.08 0.23 23.71
N LEU A 823 -24.04 -0.09 25.01
CA LEU A 823 -24.86 -1.15 25.62
C LEU A 823 -26.32 -0.76 25.84
N LYS A 824 -26.60 0.45 26.33
CA LYS A 824 -27.93 0.90 26.74
C LYS A 824 -28.49 2.07 25.93
N GLN A 825 -27.72 2.66 25.01
CA GLN A 825 -28.07 3.90 24.30
C GLN A 825 -28.31 5.09 25.25
N GLU A 826 -27.75 5.03 26.46
CA GLU A 826 -27.78 6.08 27.47
C GLU A 826 -26.41 6.76 27.52
N THR A 827 -26.41 8.09 27.62
CA THR A 827 -25.16 8.84 27.79
C THR A 827 -24.99 9.20 29.25
N ALA A 828 -23.91 8.70 29.86
CA ALA A 828 -23.50 9.08 31.21
C ALA A 828 -22.13 9.77 31.14
N ILE A 829 -21.93 10.78 31.98
CA ILE A 829 -20.64 11.43 32.15
C ILE A 829 -20.01 10.86 33.41
N VAL A 830 -18.78 10.38 33.29
CA VAL A 830 -17.98 9.86 34.39
C VAL A 830 -16.84 10.84 34.61
N GLU A 831 -16.82 11.43 35.80
CA GLU A 831 -15.74 12.30 36.23
C GLU A 831 -14.58 11.47 36.78
N HIS A 832 -13.38 12.04 36.80
CA HIS A 832 -12.21 11.46 37.47
C HIS A 832 -11.75 10.11 36.88
N VAL A 833 -11.87 9.91 35.57
CA VAL A 833 -11.40 8.71 34.86
C VAL A 833 -9.87 8.73 34.69
N PRO A 834 -9.10 7.81 35.30
CA PRO A 834 -7.64 7.78 35.19
C PRO A 834 -7.19 7.30 33.81
N ILE A 835 -6.47 8.14 33.06
CA ILE A 835 -6.08 7.85 31.66
C ILE A 835 -4.58 7.79 31.42
N LEU A 836 -3.78 8.45 32.26
CA LEU A 836 -2.33 8.52 32.10
C LEU A 836 -1.64 8.25 33.44
N GLY A 837 -0.80 7.22 33.47
CA GLY A 837 -0.01 6.83 34.62
C GLY A 837 1.49 6.96 34.33
N LEU A 838 2.24 7.60 35.23
CA LEU A 838 3.71 7.68 35.18
C LEU A 838 4.31 7.10 36.46
N PHE A 839 5.22 6.14 36.30
CA PHE A 839 5.87 5.47 37.40
C PHE A 839 7.38 5.40 37.18
N GLN A 840 8.15 5.54 38.26
CA GLN A 840 9.59 5.37 38.28
C GLN A 840 9.87 4.15 39.16
N VAL A 841 10.53 3.14 38.60
CA VAL A 841 10.86 1.93 39.37
C VAL A 841 11.83 2.31 40.49
N PRO A 842 11.60 1.85 41.73
CA PRO A 842 12.38 2.26 42.91
C PRO A 842 13.80 1.68 42.98
N THR A 843 14.21 0.85 42.02
CA THR A 843 15.59 0.36 41.92
C THR A 843 16.55 1.48 41.51
N GLU A 844 17.79 1.43 41.99
CA GLU A 844 18.81 2.41 41.63
C GLU A 844 19.11 2.31 40.12
N GLY A 845 18.78 3.37 39.37
CA GLY A 845 18.87 3.36 37.90
C GLY A 845 17.75 2.61 37.19
N GLY A 846 16.68 2.24 37.90
CA GLY A 846 15.50 1.59 37.34
C GLY A 846 14.83 2.39 36.23
N GLY A 847 14.15 1.68 35.34
CA GLY A 847 13.40 2.24 34.23
C GLY A 847 12.16 3.00 34.67
N ARG A 848 11.46 3.59 33.70
CA ARG A 848 10.19 4.28 33.92
C ARG A 848 9.10 3.60 33.14
N ILE A 849 7.91 3.52 33.72
CA ILE A 849 6.75 2.91 33.09
C ILE A 849 5.69 3.99 32.89
N VAL A 850 5.15 4.08 31.68
CA VAL A 850 4.05 4.97 31.34
C VAL A 850 2.92 4.16 30.71
N LEU A 851 1.71 4.37 31.22
CA LEU A 851 0.49 3.76 30.71
C LEU A 851 -0.45 4.85 30.18
N TYR A 852 -0.96 4.67 28.97
CA TYR A 852 -2.00 5.50 28.37
C TYR A 852 -3.03 4.59 27.67
N GLY A 853 -4.31 4.82 27.91
CA GLY A 853 -5.37 3.87 27.53
C GLY A 853 -6.03 4.12 26.17
N ASP A 854 -5.46 4.95 25.31
CA ASP A 854 -5.95 5.21 23.93
C ASP A 854 -4.76 5.30 22.95
N SER A 855 -4.74 4.48 21.89
CA SER A 855 -3.70 4.53 20.86
C SER A 855 -4.13 5.23 19.57
N ASN A 856 -5.43 5.42 19.33
CA ASN A 856 -6.00 6.00 18.10
C ASN A 856 -5.46 7.42 17.80
N CYS A 857 -4.98 8.14 18.81
CA CYS A 857 -4.34 9.45 18.62
C CYS A 857 -2.94 9.39 17.95
N LEU A 858 -2.34 8.20 17.86
CA LEU A 858 -1.09 7.89 17.16
C LEU A 858 -1.32 7.29 15.76
N ASP A 859 -2.49 6.70 15.53
CA ASP A 859 -2.90 6.10 14.26
C ASP A 859 -3.34 7.18 13.25
N ASP A 860 -2.93 7.05 11.98
CA ASP A 860 -3.28 7.91 10.84
C ASP A 860 -4.62 7.56 10.19
N SER A 861 -5.17 6.38 10.45
CA SER A 861 -6.31 5.85 9.69
C SER A 861 -7.59 6.67 9.88
N HIS A 862 -7.92 7.01 11.15
CA HIS A 862 -9.13 7.77 11.52
C HIS A 862 -8.87 8.85 12.57
N ARG A 863 -7.64 9.37 12.60
CA ARG A 863 -7.22 10.43 13.53
C ARG A 863 -8.09 11.67 13.43
N GLN A 864 -8.69 12.07 14.54
CA GLN A 864 -9.35 13.38 14.64
C GLN A 864 -8.37 14.47 15.05
N LYS A 865 -7.59 14.20 16.12
CA LYS A 865 -6.54 15.07 16.67
C LYS A 865 -5.34 14.21 17.04
N ASP A 866 -4.14 14.68 16.76
CA ASP A 866 -2.92 13.96 17.11
C ASP A 866 -2.50 14.20 18.57
N CYS A 867 -1.80 13.21 19.13
CA CYS A 867 -1.22 13.29 20.48
C CYS A 867 0.30 13.27 20.47
N PHE A 868 0.93 13.71 19.38
CA PHE A 868 2.40 13.63 19.23
C PHE A 868 3.13 14.45 20.28
N TRP A 869 2.55 15.56 20.74
CA TRP A 869 3.08 16.35 21.85
C TRP A 869 3.08 15.60 23.19
N LEU A 870 2.07 14.75 23.42
CA LEU A 870 1.97 13.92 24.62
C LEU A 870 3.02 12.83 24.54
N LEU A 871 3.16 12.19 23.38
CA LEU A 871 4.23 11.22 23.12
C LEU A 871 5.62 11.85 23.37
N ASP A 872 5.86 13.08 22.92
CA ASP A 872 7.11 13.80 23.20
C ASP A 872 7.34 14.01 24.70
N SER A 873 6.28 14.37 25.43
CA SER A 873 6.33 14.59 26.88
C SER A 873 6.61 13.29 27.64
N ILE A 874 5.98 12.19 27.20
CA ILE A 874 6.21 10.83 27.71
C ILE A 874 7.65 10.41 27.43
N LEU A 875 8.15 10.63 26.22
CA LEU A 875 9.53 10.29 25.85
C LEU A 875 10.56 11.14 26.59
N GLN A 876 10.27 12.41 26.88
CA GLN A 876 11.13 13.24 27.73
C GLN A 876 11.22 12.67 29.15
N TYR A 877 10.08 12.24 29.70
CA TYR A 877 10.05 11.57 30.99
C TYR A 877 10.85 10.27 30.97
N THR A 878 10.57 9.36 30.03
CA THR A 878 11.20 8.03 29.96
C THR A 878 12.69 8.08 29.64
N SER A 879 13.12 9.07 28.85
CA SER A 879 14.49 9.16 28.34
C SER A 879 15.44 9.97 29.24
N TYR A 880 14.95 10.99 29.97
CA TYR A 880 15.83 11.99 30.59
C TYR A 880 15.73 12.15 32.10
N GLY A 881 14.76 11.58 32.79
CA GLY A 881 14.58 11.99 34.19
C GLY A 881 13.40 12.91 34.42
N VAL A 882 13.07 13.70 33.40
CA VAL A 882 12.41 14.98 33.61
C VAL A 882 10.91 14.79 33.54
N MET A 883 10.22 14.99 34.66
CA MET A 883 8.78 15.13 34.65
C MET A 883 8.43 16.46 33.98
N PRO A 884 7.71 16.46 32.84
CA PRO A 884 7.32 17.68 32.19
C PRO A 884 6.47 18.55 33.14
N PRO A 885 6.69 19.88 33.20
CA PRO A 885 5.88 20.78 34.04
C PRO A 885 4.37 20.63 33.81
N SER A 886 4.01 20.37 32.55
CA SER A 886 2.67 20.09 32.06
C SER A 886 1.97 18.91 32.75
N LEU A 887 2.74 17.88 33.10
CA LEU A 887 2.25 16.69 33.80
C LEU A 887 2.41 16.81 35.32
N SER A 888 3.40 17.55 35.80
CA SER A 888 3.64 17.72 37.25
C SER A 888 2.65 18.66 37.94
N HIS A 889 2.15 19.69 37.23
CA HIS A 889 1.27 20.74 37.77
C HIS A 889 -0.19 20.64 37.29
N SER A 890 -0.59 19.51 36.70
CA SER A 890 -1.96 19.32 36.23
C SER A 890 -2.95 19.35 37.40
N GLU A 891 -3.99 20.20 37.29
CA GLU A 891 -5.10 20.28 38.26
C GLU A 891 -5.85 18.95 38.39
N HIS A 892 -5.70 18.06 37.41
CA HIS A 892 -6.39 16.78 37.32
C HIS A 892 -5.59 15.60 37.86
N ARG A 893 -4.51 15.85 38.60
CA ARG A 893 -3.74 14.80 39.26
C ARG A 893 -4.56 14.17 40.39
N GLN A 894 -4.60 12.84 40.42
CA GLN A 894 -5.34 12.08 41.42
C GLN A 894 -4.47 11.08 42.15
N ARG A 895 -5.00 10.56 43.26
CA ARG A 895 -4.37 9.44 43.96
C ARG A 895 -4.43 8.21 43.04
N PRO A 896 -3.33 7.43 42.94
CA PRO A 896 -3.32 6.20 42.17
C PRO A 896 -4.46 5.24 42.61
N PRO A 897 -5.17 4.63 41.66
CA PRO A 897 -6.24 3.71 41.97
C PRO A 897 -5.66 2.40 42.54
N THR A 898 -6.24 1.92 43.65
CA THR A 898 -5.79 0.69 44.34
C THR A 898 -6.42 -0.58 43.76
N GLY A 899 -7.30 -0.45 42.76
CA GLY A 899 -8.13 -1.52 42.21
C GLY A 899 -9.42 -1.80 42.97
N ALA A 900 -9.63 -1.18 44.14
CA ALA A 900 -10.90 -1.31 44.87
C ALA A 900 -12.01 -0.56 44.12
N GLY A 901 -12.98 -1.30 43.56
CA GLY A 901 -14.11 -0.75 42.80
C GLY A 901 -13.99 -0.86 41.28
N TYR A 902 -12.86 -1.34 40.76
CA TYR A 902 -12.68 -1.62 39.32
C TYR A 902 -12.77 -3.12 39.05
N ILE A 903 -13.48 -3.48 37.98
CA ILE A 903 -13.50 -4.85 37.46
C ILE A 903 -12.34 -4.96 36.46
N LEU A 904 -11.50 -5.98 36.64
CA LEU A 904 -10.46 -6.27 35.67
C LEU A 904 -11.07 -7.06 34.51
N PRO A 905 -10.75 -6.72 33.25
CA PRO A 905 -11.28 -7.43 32.11
C PRO A 905 -10.77 -8.88 32.09
N GLU A 906 -11.69 -9.81 31.88
CA GLU A 906 -11.39 -11.22 31.67
C GLU A 906 -11.45 -11.57 30.18
N ARG A 907 -10.69 -12.57 29.76
CA ARG A 907 -10.70 -13.08 28.38
C ARG A 907 -12.11 -13.53 28.00
N MET A 908 -12.56 -13.16 26.80
CA MET A 908 -13.90 -13.55 26.32
C MET A 908 -14.04 -15.08 26.18
N GLU A 909 -15.03 -15.64 26.86
CA GLU A 909 -15.40 -17.04 26.71
C GLU A 909 -15.84 -17.36 25.27
N GLY A 910 -15.27 -18.43 24.69
CA GLY A 910 -15.57 -18.87 23.33
C GLY A 910 -14.85 -18.09 22.22
N ASN A 911 -13.85 -17.26 22.54
CA ASN A 911 -13.00 -16.63 21.53
C ASN A 911 -12.10 -17.64 20.80
N HIS A 912 -11.64 -17.28 19.60
CA HIS A 912 -10.82 -18.14 18.75
C HIS A 912 -9.42 -17.57 18.49
N LEU A 913 -8.94 -16.67 19.35
CA LEU A 913 -7.63 -16.02 19.22
C LEU A 913 -6.48 -17.02 19.00
N HIS A 914 -6.56 -18.22 19.61
CA HIS A 914 -5.59 -19.30 19.45
C HIS A 914 -5.37 -19.78 18.00
N ARG A 915 -6.29 -19.48 17.07
CA ARG A 915 -6.12 -19.80 15.64
C ARG A 915 -5.08 -18.91 14.97
N TYR A 916 -4.89 -17.70 15.49
CA TYR A 916 -4.08 -16.64 14.88
C TYR A 916 -2.89 -16.25 15.75
N SER A 917 -2.98 -16.55 17.05
CA SER A 917 -1.95 -16.28 18.04
C SER A 917 -0.66 -17.05 17.76
N LYS A 918 0.46 -16.33 17.86
CA LYS A 918 1.84 -16.82 17.89
C LYS A 918 2.18 -17.47 19.22
N VAL A 919 1.38 -17.24 20.26
CA VAL A 919 1.63 -17.69 21.63
C VAL A 919 0.67 -18.79 22.06
N LEU A 920 -0.57 -18.84 21.56
CA LEU A 920 -1.56 -19.85 21.96
C LEU A 920 -1.72 -20.98 20.92
N GLU A 921 -2.01 -22.19 21.40
CA GLU A 921 -2.41 -23.35 20.60
C GLU A 921 -3.78 -23.90 21.02
N ALA A 922 -4.47 -24.57 20.09
CA ALA A 922 -5.77 -25.18 20.35
C ALA A 922 -5.64 -26.40 21.28
N HIS A 923 -6.50 -26.49 22.29
CA HIS A 923 -6.59 -27.64 23.19
C HIS A 923 -8.06 -27.94 23.55
N LEU A 924 -8.36 -29.17 24.00
CA LEU A 924 -9.73 -29.70 24.21
C LEU A 924 -10.62 -28.92 25.18
N ARG A 925 -10.08 -28.00 25.99
CA ARG A 925 -10.83 -27.14 26.92
C ARG A 925 -10.41 -25.68 26.76
N ASP A 926 -9.22 -25.35 27.24
CA ASP A 926 -8.68 -23.99 27.22
C ASP A 926 -7.40 -23.92 26.37
N PRO A 927 -7.18 -22.85 25.59
CA PRO A 927 -5.94 -22.66 24.85
C PRO A 927 -4.72 -22.76 25.76
N LYS A 928 -3.66 -23.42 25.28
CA LYS A 928 -2.40 -23.52 26.01
C LYS A 928 -1.34 -22.65 25.36
N PRO A 929 -0.38 -22.12 26.14
CA PRO A 929 0.77 -21.44 25.56
C PRO A 929 1.63 -22.46 24.78
N ARG A 930 2.01 -22.10 23.56
CA ARG A 930 3.01 -22.77 22.73
C ARG A 930 4.36 -22.73 23.43
N SER A 931 5.30 -23.56 22.99
CA SER A 931 6.69 -23.41 23.41
C SER A 931 7.26 -22.10 22.86
N LEU A 932 7.97 -21.34 23.73
CA LEU A 932 8.75 -20.16 23.32
C LEU A 932 9.62 -20.50 22.10
N PRO A 933 9.48 -19.77 20.98
CA PRO A 933 10.29 -20.01 19.79
C PRO A 933 11.76 -19.64 20.05
N ALA A 934 12.67 -20.31 19.35
CA ALA A 934 14.08 -19.95 19.39
C ALA A 934 14.29 -18.55 18.79
N CYS A 935 15.18 -17.76 19.39
CA CYS A 935 15.48 -16.43 18.88
C CYS A 935 16.09 -16.49 17.47
N PRO A 936 15.69 -15.56 16.57
CA PRO A 936 16.18 -15.55 15.21
C PRO A 936 17.70 -15.31 15.22
N HIS A 937 18.47 -16.34 14.86
CA HIS A 937 19.92 -16.25 14.77
C HIS A 937 20.34 -15.90 13.33
N LEU A 938 20.76 -14.65 13.13
CA LEU A 938 21.29 -14.22 11.84
C LEU A 938 22.68 -14.82 11.60
N SER A 939 22.79 -15.63 10.56
CA SER A 939 24.09 -16.12 10.07
C SER A 939 24.72 -15.06 9.19
N TRP A 940 25.60 -14.24 9.77
CA TRP A 940 26.33 -13.20 9.04
C TRP A 940 27.18 -13.79 7.92
N ALA A 941 27.05 -13.22 6.72
CA ALA A 941 27.79 -13.65 5.55
C ALA A 941 29.29 -13.39 5.73
N LYS A 942 30.12 -14.35 5.34
CA LYS A 942 31.58 -14.16 5.32
C LYS A 942 31.93 -13.17 4.19
N PRO A 943 32.54 -12.01 4.49
CA PRO A 943 32.84 -11.02 3.47
C PRO A 943 33.93 -11.52 2.51
N GLN A 944 33.71 -11.33 1.21
CA GLN A 944 34.70 -11.52 0.16
C GLN A 944 35.13 -10.15 -0.38
N PRO A 945 36.08 -9.46 0.27
CA PRO A 945 36.36 -8.06 -0.01
C PRO A 945 36.99 -7.84 -1.38
N LEU A 946 36.57 -6.77 -2.05
CA LEU A 946 37.09 -6.36 -3.35
C LEU A 946 37.94 -5.08 -3.20
N ASN A 947 39.17 -5.12 -3.75
CA ASN A 947 40.08 -3.98 -3.87
C ASN A 947 39.79 -3.13 -5.12
N GLU A 948 38.52 -3.01 -5.49
CA GLU A 948 38.09 -2.28 -6.68
C GLU A 948 37.09 -1.19 -6.28
N THR A 949 37.08 -0.09 -7.01
CA THR A 949 36.11 0.98 -6.79
C THR A 949 34.75 0.59 -7.35
N ALA A 950 33.69 0.84 -6.57
CA ALA A 950 32.32 0.64 -7.01
C ALA A 950 32.02 1.34 -8.35
N PRO A 951 31.56 0.64 -9.40
CA PRO A 951 31.19 1.26 -10.67
C PRO A 951 30.14 2.38 -10.52
N SER A 952 30.36 3.50 -11.19
CA SER A 952 29.53 4.72 -11.06
C SER A 952 28.06 4.55 -11.47
N ASN A 953 27.74 3.53 -12.26
CA ASN A 953 26.39 3.25 -12.77
C ASN A 953 25.60 2.23 -11.94
N LEU A 954 26.15 1.72 -10.82
CA LEU A 954 25.50 0.69 -9.98
C LEU A 954 24.17 1.15 -9.36
N TRP A 955 24.03 2.45 -9.09
CA TRP A 955 22.93 3.04 -8.32
C TRP A 955 21.78 3.56 -9.19
N LYS A 956 21.73 3.13 -10.45
CA LYS A 956 20.58 3.36 -11.35
C LYS A 956 19.76 2.09 -11.42
N HIS A 957 18.49 2.21 -11.78
CA HIS A 957 17.65 1.05 -12.07
C HIS A 957 18.39 0.14 -13.06
N GLN A 958 18.70 -1.09 -12.63
CA GLN A 958 19.58 -1.94 -13.41
C GLN A 958 18.87 -2.33 -14.70
N LYS A 959 19.55 -2.11 -15.82
CA LYS A 959 19.12 -2.64 -17.11
C LYS A 959 19.27 -4.17 -17.02
N LEU A 960 18.33 -4.90 -17.61
CA LEU A 960 18.46 -6.34 -17.80
C LEU A 960 19.80 -6.64 -18.49
N LEU A 961 20.53 -7.66 -18.04
CA LEU A 961 21.91 -7.98 -18.45
C LEU A 961 22.05 -8.17 -19.96
N SER A 962 20.95 -8.53 -20.63
CA SER A 962 20.89 -8.74 -22.06
C SER A 962 20.80 -7.46 -22.91
N ILE A 963 20.58 -6.27 -22.32
CA ILE A 963 20.15 -5.08 -23.09
C ILE A 963 20.95 -3.81 -22.74
N ASP A 964 21.63 -3.25 -23.75
CA ASP A 964 22.24 -1.92 -23.70
C ASP A 964 21.29 -0.87 -24.30
N LEU A 965 20.41 -0.31 -23.47
CA LEU A 965 19.40 0.68 -23.89
C LEU A 965 20.01 1.94 -24.52
N ASP A 966 21.31 2.24 -24.32
CA ASP A 966 21.92 3.46 -24.87
C ASP A 966 22.32 3.30 -26.35
N LYS A 967 22.28 2.07 -26.89
CA LYS A 967 22.56 1.74 -28.30
C LYS A 967 21.31 1.46 -29.13
N VAL A 968 20.12 1.47 -28.54
CA VAL A 968 18.88 1.15 -29.24
C VAL A 968 18.31 2.42 -29.87
N ALA A 969 18.57 2.60 -31.16
CA ALA A 969 17.99 3.69 -31.94
C ALA A 969 16.47 3.51 -32.07
N LEU A 970 15.70 4.51 -31.66
CA LEU A 970 14.31 4.62 -32.07
C LEU A 970 14.26 4.72 -33.61
N PRO A 971 13.41 3.94 -34.30
CA PRO A 971 13.18 4.18 -35.72
C PRO A 971 12.66 5.62 -35.88
N SER A 972 13.38 6.45 -36.66
CA SER A 972 12.95 7.81 -36.95
C SER A 972 11.75 7.75 -37.90
N PHE A 973 10.54 7.77 -37.37
CA PHE A 973 9.35 7.94 -38.20
C PHE A 973 9.19 9.41 -38.57
N HIS A 974 9.43 9.73 -39.84
CA HIS A 974 9.00 10.99 -40.42
C HIS A 974 7.48 11.08 -40.32
N GLN A 975 6.98 12.05 -39.55
CA GLN A 975 5.56 12.39 -39.51
C GLN A 975 5.11 12.90 -40.90
N ASN A 976 4.61 12.02 -41.76
CA ASN A 976 3.77 12.43 -42.86
C ASN A 976 2.40 12.84 -42.30
N ARG A 977 2.29 14.07 -41.81
CA ARG A 977 0.99 14.72 -41.65
C ARG A 977 0.40 14.95 -43.04
N PRO A 978 -0.83 14.49 -43.34
CA PRO A 978 -1.52 14.93 -44.55
C PRO A 978 -1.76 16.45 -44.42
N GLN A 979 -1.17 17.24 -45.32
CA GLN A 979 -1.44 18.66 -45.39
C GLN A 979 -2.90 18.88 -45.79
N VAL A 980 -3.66 19.46 -44.87
CA VAL A 980 -4.97 20.06 -45.14
C VAL A 980 -4.75 21.16 -46.17
N ARG A 981 -5.34 20.99 -47.37
CA ARG A 981 -5.39 22.04 -48.41
C ARG A 981 -6.14 23.26 -47.87
N PRO A 982 -5.58 24.47 -47.91
CA PRO A 982 -6.36 25.68 -47.71
C PRO A 982 -7.19 25.95 -48.97
N LEU A 983 -8.49 26.17 -48.78
CA LEU A 983 -9.38 26.72 -49.79
C LEU A 983 -8.93 28.14 -50.17
N SER A 984 -8.85 28.41 -51.48
CA SER A 984 -8.57 29.71 -52.06
C SER A 984 -9.69 30.71 -51.79
N PRO A 985 -9.36 31.99 -51.54
CA PRO A 985 -10.13 33.11 -52.04
C PRO A 985 -9.35 33.80 -53.16
N GLY A 986 -10.06 34.11 -54.24
CA GLY A 986 -9.49 34.61 -55.48
C GLY A 986 -9.03 36.07 -55.47
N GLU A 987 -8.58 36.42 -56.67
CA GLU A 987 -8.46 37.73 -57.29
C GLU A 987 -7.23 38.60 -56.98
N SER A 988 -6.46 38.73 -58.07
CA SER A 988 -5.79 39.93 -58.57
C SER A 988 -4.37 40.23 -58.08
N GLY A 989 -3.49 40.36 -59.08
CA GLY A 989 -2.43 41.37 -59.03
C GLY A 989 -1.00 40.87 -59.01
N ALA A 990 -0.48 40.55 -60.19
CA ALA A 990 0.73 41.18 -60.73
C ALA A 990 2.13 40.87 -60.11
N TRP A 991 2.91 40.14 -60.92
CA TRP A 991 4.34 40.33 -61.26
C TRP A 991 5.47 39.77 -60.35
N ASN A 992 6.14 38.77 -60.95
CA ASN A 992 7.60 38.58 -61.10
C ASN A 992 8.45 37.87 -60.02
N ILE A 993 8.75 36.61 -60.36
CA ILE A 993 9.97 35.78 -60.18
C ILE A 993 11.21 36.60 -60.62
N PRO A 994 12.47 36.47 -60.08
CA PRO A 994 13.18 35.20 -60.00
C PRO A 994 14.21 34.96 -58.88
N GLY A 995 14.51 33.67 -58.66
CA GLY A 995 15.74 33.23 -58.00
C GLY A 995 15.59 31.87 -57.32
N GLY A 996 15.76 30.79 -58.09
CA GLY A 996 15.73 29.42 -57.58
C GLY A 996 17.06 28.94 -56.98
N ILE A 997 16.96 27.75 -56.37
CA ILE A 997 17.91 26.60 -56.35
C ILE A 997 17.93 25.96 -54.94
N MET A 998 17.31 24.78 -54.87
CA MET A 998 17.49 23.72 -53.85
C MET A 998 18.68 22.82 -54.25
N PRO A 999 19.07 21.78 -53.49
CA PRO A 999 19.72 21.78 -52.18
C PRO A 999 21.05 20.95 -52.22
N GLY A 1000 21.93 21.09 -51.22
CA GLY A 1000 23.16 20.30 -51.15
C GLY A 1000 23.55 19.96 -49.72
N ARG A 1001 23.55 18.65 -49.41
CA ARG A 1001 24.10 18.02 -48.20
C ARG A 1001 25.52 18.47 -47.90
N TYR A 1002 25.87 18.63 -46.63
CA TYR A 1002 27.19 18.20 -46.13
C TYR A 1002 27.11 17.70 -44.70
N ASN A 1003 27.71 16.52 -44.49
CA ASN A 1003 28.04 15.92 -43.21
C ASN A 1003 29.35 16.54 -42.68
N GLN A 1004 29.55 16.37 -41.37
CA GLN A 1004 30.82 16.43 -40.62
C GLN A 1004 31.36 17.78 -40.09
N ASP A 1005 31.52 17.75 -38.76
CA ASP A 1005 32.60 18.29 -37.92
C ASP A 1005 32.96 19.77 -38.00
N VAL A 1006 32.62 20.52 -36.94
CA VAL A 1006 33.39 21.70 -36.52
C VAL A 1006 33.45 21.81 -35.00
N GLY A 1007 34.55 21.32 -34.43
CA GLY A 1007 35.17 22.02 -33.32
C GLY A 1007 35.74 23.35 -33.83
N GLY A 1008 35.47 24.45 -33.11
CA GLY A 1008 36.12 25.73 -33.38
C GLY A 1008 35.20 26.95 -33.46
N THR A 1009 34.53 27.33 -32.37
CA THR A 1009 34.01 28.70 -32.17
C THR A 1009 34.05 29.12 -30.69
N ILE A 1010 35.23 28.99 -30.06
CA ILE A 1010 35.49 29.47 -28.69
C ILE A 1010 36.51 30.65 -28.69
N PRO A 1011 36.34 31.71 -29.51
CA PRO A 1011 36.89 33.00 -29.06
C PRO A 1011 35.94 34.21 -29.16
N VAL A 1012 34.75 34.07 -29.75
CA VAL A 1012 33.84 35.23 -29.94
C VAL A 1012 32.92 35.45 -28.73
N PHE A 1013 32.49 34.38 -28.05
CA PHE A 1013 31.61 34.49 -26.87
C PHE A 1013 32.36 34.92 -25.60
N ALA A 1014 33.64 34.60 -25.48
CA ALA A 1014 34.48 35.03 -24.35
C ALA A 1014 34.74 36.56 -24.38
N PHE A 1015 34.87 37.14 -25.58
CA PHE A 1015 35.09 38.58 -25.75
C PHE A 1015 33.84 39.42 -25.44
N LEU A 1016 32.66 38.92 -25.78
CA LEU A 1016 31.37 39.55 -25.44
C LEU A 1016 31.08 39.48 -23.94
N GLY A 1017 31.45 38.38 -23.27
CA GLY A 1017 31.31 38.23 -21.82
C GLY A 1017 32.17 39.23 -21.03
N ALA A 1018 33.41 39.45 -21.47
CA ALA A 1018 34.33 40.38 -20.81
C ALA A 1018 33.88 41.86 -20.88
N MET A 1019 33.25 42.26 -21.99
CA MET A 1019 32.73 43.63 -22.17
C MET A 1019 31.53 43.93 -21.26
N VAL A 1020 30.67 42.94 -20.99
CA VAL A 1020 29.51 43.10 -20.11
C VAL A 1020 29.93 43.24 -18.65
N VAL A 1021 30.97 42.52 -18.23
CA VAL A 1021 31.52 42.62 -16.86
C VAL A 1021 32.22 43.96 -16.64
N LEU A 1022 32.93 44.48 -17.65
CA LEU A 1022 33.57 45.80 -17.60
C LEU A 1022 32.53 46.94 -17.52
N ALA A 1023 31.42 46.84 -18.26
CA ALA A 1023 30.33 47.81 -18.17
C ALA A 1023 29.68 47.83 -16.77
N PHE A 1024 29.58 46.67 -16.11
CA PHE A 1024 29.00 46.56 -14.77
C PHE A 1024 29.88 47.22 -13.68
N PHE A 1025 31.21 47.11 -13.80
CA PHE A 1025 32.15 47.76 -12.89
C PHE A 1025 32.21 49.29 -13.05
N VAL A 1026 32.07 49.79 -14.28
CA VAL A 1026 32.06 51.25 -14.55
C VAL A 1026 30.81 51.93 -13.98
N VAL A 1027 29.68 51.22 -13.91
CA VAL A 1027 28.44 51.75 -13.33
C VAL A 1027 28.48 51.78 -11.80
N GLN A 1028 29.16 50.82 -11.14
CA GLN A 1028 29.30 50.85 -9.67
C GLN A 1028 30.30 51.89 -9.14
N ILE A 1029 31.26 52.35 -9.96
CA ILE A 1029 32.24 53.36 -9.54
C ILE A 1029 31.64 54.79 -9.56
N LYS A 1030 30.53 55.02 -10.27
CA LYS A 1030 29.88 56.35 -10.34
C LYS A 1030 28.90 56.68 -9.20
N SER A 1031 28.63 55.76 -8.27
CA SER A 1031 27.72 56.00 -7.14
C SER A 1031 28.43 55.83 -5.79
N LYS A 1032 29.31 56.77 -5.45
CA LYS A 1032 29.78 57.00 -4.07
C LYS A 1032 29.78 58.50 -3.78
N SER A 1033 28.79 58.99 -3.02
CA SER A 1033 28.89 60.27 -2.33
C SER A 1033 29.56 60.06 -0.96
N ARG A 1034 30.47 60.98 -0.62
CA ARG A 1034 31.44 60.92 0.48
C ARG A 1034 30.81 61.12 1.89
N PRO A 1035 31.45 60.61 2.97
CA PRO A 1035 31.00 60.79 4.34
C PRO A 1035 31.51 62.10 4.98
N LYS A 1036 30.74 62.68 5.91
CA LYS A 1036 31.18 63.77 6.82
C LYS A 1036 31.31 63.25 8.27
N ARG A 1037 32.40 63.69 8.92
CA ARG A 1037 32.93 63.36 10.27
C ARG A 1037 31.99 63.66 11.46
N ARG A 1038 32.07 62.85 12.53
CA ARG A 1038 32.14 63.34 13.93
C ARG A 1038 32.83 62.35 14.90
N LYS A 1039 33.43 62.92 15.96
CA LYS A 1039 34.57 62.47 16.78
C LYS A 1039 34.33 61.33 17.80
N LEU A 1040 35.43 60.66 18.15
CA LEU A 1040 35.64 59.67 19.21
C LEU A 1040 35.64 60.24 20.64
N ARG A 1041 35.19 59.43 21.61
CA ARG A 1041 35.57 59.56 23.03
C ARG A 1041 35.85 58.18 23.63
N VAL A 1042 37.02 58.07 24.25
CA VAL A 1042 37.64 56.88 24.88
C VAL A 1042 37.12 56.68 26.31
N LYS A 1043 37.04 55.43 26.79
CA LYS A 1043 37.38 55.07 28.19
C LYS A 1043 37.69 53.57 28.35
N ARG A 1044 38.67 53.30 29.22
CA ARG A 1044 39.35 52.04 29.60
C ARG A 1044 38.59 51.26 30.72
N PRO A 1045 39.00 50.01 31.04
CA PRO A 1045 38.25 49.05 31.87
C PRO A 1045 38.69 49.01 33.35
N GLN A 1046 37.88 48.39 34.23
CA GLN A 1046 38.31 47.94 35.57
C GLN A 1046 37.46 46.77 36.12
N ILE A 1047 38.08 46.00 37.02
CA ILE A 1047 37.76 44.67 37.57
C ILE A 1047 37.78 44.76 39.13
N ILE A 1048 36.98 43.91 39.82
CA ILE A 1048 37.05 43.43 41.26
C ILE A 1048 36.71 44.40 42.41
N GLN A 1049 35.72 44.11 43.28
CA GLN A 1049 35.82 43.40 44.60
C GLN A 1049 34.53 43.46 45.48
N GLN A 1050 34.45 42.54 46.46
CA GLN A 1050 33.38 42.14 47.41
C GLN A 1050 32.98 43.16 48.51
N SER A 1051 31.81 42.96 49.18
CA SER A 1051 31.63 43.16 50.65
C SER A 1051 30.30 42.64 51.25
N HIS A 1052 30.38 41.91 52.38
CA HIS A 1052 29.37 41.49 53.41
C HIS A 1052 29.11 42.63 54.46
N PRO A 1053 28.39 42.44 55.61
CA PRO A 1053 27.05 41.88 55.96
C PRO A 1053 26.24 42.85 56.91
N PRO A 1054 25.13 42.46 57.61
CA PRO A 1054 24.15 43.39 58.22
C PRO A 1054 24.21 43.54 59.77
N LYS A 1055 23.54 44.58 60.31
CA LYS A 1055 23.09 44.72 61.71
C LYS A 1055 21.75 45.47 61.81
N THR A 1056 20.95 45.08 62.79
CA THR A 1056 19.62 45.56 63.24
C THR A 1056 19.60 46.98 63.81
N PRO A 1057 18.41 47.53 64.10
CA PRO A 1057 18.18 48.08 65.43
C PRO A 1057 16.85 47.69 66.09
N SER A 1058 16.85 47.71 67.41
CA SER A 1058 15.74 47.68 68.36
C SER A 1058 15.13 49.08 68.56
N VAL A 1059 13.80 49.19 68.57
CA VAL A 1059 12.89 49.50 69.71
C VAL A 1059 11.52 48.96 69.32
#